data_AF-A0A3M7NW96-F1
#
_entry.id   AF-A0A3M7NW96-F1
#
_cell.length_a   1.000
_cell.length_b   1.000
_cell.length_c   1.000
_cell.angle_alpha   90.00
_cell.angle_beta   90.00
_cell.angle_gamma   90.00
#
_symmetry.space_group_name_H-M   'P 1'
#
loop_
_entity.id
_entity.type
_entity.pdbx_description
1 polymer ?
#
loop_
_entity_poly.entity_id
_entity_poly.type
_entity_poly.pdbx_seq_one_letter_code
_entity_poly.pdbx_strand_id
1 'polypeptide(L)'
;MPAKKAKAKKDKLSAEENAKLVQARLSQLEQEKTTEKTAQAEVDREVKKATRDLNELIKSVKDPLSRIDLLQQKYEELLSDMKKLEREYAKTKKKSDQQQKDSDKAKTEHNKTATMKDKLEKLCRELTKENKKVKDENKRLEESEKAANVTVNERLDEMLYDVQEVMNQKGTVPVENLHLELDELFKTRCKVLADQAEVREMQFKTILRHKDAEIGHLAAKHEVERRRADAEAARCRTLTNQVSTFSHTEAELRSQLNIYVEKFKQVEDTLNNSNELFLTFRKEMEEMSKKTKRLEKENLTLTRKHDQTNRNILEMAEERTRDKEDLERLRKQEQQMRSIIKTMQEQVLLIMSSSSPVPLLTTPLCTLLGIKHPIMLAGMARTSGGPLAAAVSNAGGIGTIGGLGYTPEQLQEIIDELKSNLTDKSLPFGVDLALPQVGGSARKTNHDYTHGQLDQLTEVIIKNGAKIFISAVGVPPAHTIKRLHEAGILVMNMVGAPKHAEKALRAGVDILCAQGGEGGGHTGDIANSILIPAIVDVAKKYKSPLTGQPALVVAAGGINDGRSLASSLMQGAAGVWVGTRFVASTEAGCSDQHKQAVVEAGFNDTVRTLVLSGRPLRAKVNDYIARWEAQPEKIKELTDKGIVPIMDDIENEVEDVEMPYLMGQVCGVINDIKPAREIVEDMIRQAVEAINRGRSYVEVRSRL
;
A
#
# COMPACT_ATOMS: atom_id res chain seq x y z
N MET A 1 -62.20 -6.85 22.02
CA MET A 1 -61.91 -5.71 22.94
C MET A 1 -60.53 -5.91 23.57
N PRO A 2 -59.76 -4.84 23.85
CA PRO A 2 -58.70 -4.42 22.94
C PRO A 2 -57.27 -4.33 23.53
N ALA A 3 -56.34 -4.09 22.60
CA ALA A 3 -54.91 -3.86 22.69
C ALA A 3 -54.37 -3.09 23.92
N LYS A 4 -53.19 -3.52 24.40
CA LYS A 4 -52.21 -2.62 25.05
C LYS A 4 -50.89 -2.62 24.28
N LYS A 5 -50.70 -1.52 23.53
CA LYS A 5 -49.44 -1.10 22.92
C LYS A 5 -48.42 -0.80 24.03
N ALA A 6 -47.30 -1.52 24.06
CA ALA A 6 -46.12 -1.10 24.79
C ALA A 6 -45.40 0.01 24.00
N LYS A 7 -45.47 1.25 24.52
CA LYS A 7 -44.70 2.39 24.02
C LYS A 7 -43.24 2.22 24.43
N ALA A 8 -42.32 2.21 23.46
CA ALA A 8 -40.89 2.36 23.71
C ALA A 8 -40.62 3.70 24.41
N LYS A 9 -39.97 3.64 25.58
CA LYS A 9 -39.44 4.80 26.30
C LYS A 9 -38.24 5.32 25.50
N LYS A 10 -38.33 6.53 24.93
CA LYS A 10 -37.15 7.30 24.54
C LYS A 10 -36.50 7.78 25.84
N ASP A 11 -35.26 7.37 26.10
CA ASP A 11 -34.46 7.93 27.19
C ASP A 11 -34.33 9.43 26.98
N LYS A 12 -35.01 10.20 27.84
CA LYS A 12 -34.74 11.62 28.03
C LYS A 12 -33.52 11.68 28.94
N LEU A 13 -32.40 12.19 28.43
CA LEU A 13 -31.27 12.65 29.24
C LEU A 13 -31.79 13.42 30.45
N SER A 14 -31.24 13.12 31.63
CA SER A 14 -31.73 13.67 32.89
C SER A 14 -31.57 15.19 32.90
N ALA A 15 -32.46 15.90 33.62
CA ALA A 15 -32.36 17.35 33.78
C ALA A 15 -31.01 17.79 34.37
N GLU A 16 -30.37 16.90 35.13
CA GLU A 16 -29.06 17.08 35.75
C GLU A 16 -27.91 17.04 34.74
N GLU A 17 -27.97 16.15 33.73
CA GLU A 17 -26.99 16.09 32.65
C GLU A 17 -27.10 17.30 31.72
N ASN A 18 -28.32 17.77 31.43
CA ASN A 18 -28.52 19.00 30.67
C ASN A 18 -28.02 20.24 31.45
N ALA A 19 -28.23 20.29 32.77
CA ALA A 19 -27.71 21.37 33.61
C ALA A 19 -26.17 21.40 33.63
N LYS A 20 -25.51 20.24 33.72
CA LYS A 20 -24.04 20.13 33.63
C LYS A 20 -23.52 20.57 32.27
N LEU A 21 -24.21 20.22 31.18
CA LEU A 21 -23.80 20.62 29.83
C LEU A 21 -23.88 22.14 29.63
N VAL A 22 -24.95 22.77 30.16
CA VAL A 22 -25.14 24.22 30.11
C VAL A 22 -24.10 24.93 30.97
N GLN A 23 -23.80 24.40 32.16
CA GLN A 23 -22.79 24.96 33.05
C GLN A 23 -21.37 24.87 32.47
N ALA A 24 -21.03 23.76 31.81
CA ALA A 24 -19.77 23.62 31.08
C ALA A 24 -19.66 24.64 29.93
N ARG A 25 -20.76 24.87 29.19
CA ARG A 25 -20.79 25.84 28.08
C ARG A 25 -20.67 27.29 28.56
N LEU A 26 -21.29 27.62 29.69
CA LEU A 26 -21.15 28.94 30.33
C LEU A 26 -19.72 29.19 30.81
N SER A 27 -19.10 28.19 31.45
CA SER A 27 -17.70 28.28 31.87
C SER A 27 -16.73 28.45 30.69
N GLN A 28 -17.03 27.82 29.55
CA GLN A 28 -16.22 27.92 28.33
C GLN A 28 -16.33 29.32 27.70
N LEU A 29 -17.55 29.87 27.63
CA LEU A 29 -17.80 31.24 27.13
C LEU A 29 -17.18 32.31 28.03
N GLU A 30 -17.14 32.10 29.35
CA GLU A 30 -16.48 33.01 30.29
C GLU A 30 -14.95 33.01 30.13
N GLN A 31 -14.34 31.84 29.91
CA GLN A 31 -12.91 31.71 29.58
C GLN A 31 -12.54 32.38 28.25
N GLU A 32 -13.34 32.18 27.20
CA GLU A 32 -13.13 32.86 25.90
C GLU A 32 -13.15 34.39 26.05
N LYS A 33 -14.13 34.91 26.81
CA LYS A 33 -14.27 36.35 27.06
C LYS A 33 -13.13 36.94 27.89
N THR A 34 -12.52 36.16 28.79
CA THR A 34 -11.35 36.61 29.56
C THR A 34 -10.10 36.65 28.68
N THR A 35 -9.96 35.68 27.77
CA THR A 35 -8.83 35.56 26.83
C THR A 35 -8.82 36.70 25.81
N GLU A 36 -10.00 37.10 25.30
CA GLU A 36 -10.13 38.28 24.43
C GLU A 36 -9.73 39.59 25.12
N LYS A 37 -10.11 39.76 26.40
CA LYS A 37 -9.72 40.95 27.18
C LYS A 37 -8.22 41.06 27.39
N THR A 38 -7.54 39.94 27.65
CA THR A 38 -6.08 39.92 27.81
C THR A 38 -5.35 40.21 26.49
N ALA A 39 -5.84 39.67 25.37
CA ALA A 39 -5.28 39.93 24.05
C ALA A 39 -5.42 41.41 23.65
N GLN A 40 -6.59 42.02 23.89
CA GLN A 40 -6.81 43.44 23.60
C GLN A 40 -5.89 44.35 24.43
N ALA A 41 -5.67 44.03 25.70
CA ALA A 41 -4.78 44.79 26.57
C ALA A 41 -3.30 44.72 26.16
N GLU A 42 -2.89 43.61 25.52
CA GLU A 42 -1.54 43.43 24.98
C GLU A 42 -1.32 44.23 23.69
N VAL A 43 -2.31 44.21 22.79
CA VAL A 43 -2.33 45.06 21.59
C VAL A 43 -2.22 46.55 21.97
N ASP A 44 -3.01 47.00 22.96
CA ASP A 44 -2.97 48.38 23.41
C ASP A 44 -1.61 48.79 24.02
N ARG A 45 -0.88 47.85 24.62
CA ARG A 45 0.47 48.10 25.16
C ARG A 45 1.50 48.25 24.05
N GLU A 46 1.48 47.37 23.05
CA GLU A 46 2.40 47.43 21.92
C GLU A 46 2.15 48.67 21.05
N VAL A 47 0.89 49.06 20.83
CA VAL A 47 0.54 50.32 20.14
C VAL A 47 1.09 51.53 20.90
N LYS A 48 0.96 51.54 22.25
CA LYS A 48 1.52 52.62 23.08
C LYS A 48 3.04 52.68 23.03
N LYS A 49 3.71 51.53 22.95
CA LYS A 49 5.17 51.44 22.84
C LYS A 49 5.65 51.96 21.48
N ALA A 50 5.08 51.45 20.38
CA ALA A 50 5.41 51.90 19.03
C ALA A 50 5.16 53.41 18.83
N THR A 51 4.10 53.95 19.43
CA THR A 51 3.81 55.39 19.40
C THR A 51 4.86 56.21 20.15
N ARG A 52 5.42 55.70 21.26
CA ARG A 52 6.52 56.38 21.98
C ARG A 52 7.80 56.37 21.16
N ASP A 53 8.17 55.22 20.62
CA ASP A 53 9.39 55.04 19.82
C ASP A 53 9.37 55.94 18.57
N LEU A 54 8.20 56.03 17.89
CA LEU A 54 8.01 56.93 16.75
C LEU A 54 8.16 58.40 17.14
N ASN A 55 7.61 58.81 18.28
CA ASN A 55 7.73 60.18 18.77
C ASN A 55 9.17 60.56 19.18
N GLU A 56 9.93 59.62 19.73
CA GLU A 56 11.37 59.83 20.02
C GLU A 56 12.18 59.96 18.73
N LEU A 57 11.88 59.13 17.73
CA LEU A 57 12.54 59.17 16.43
C LEU A 57 12.29 60.50 15.69
N ILE A 58 11.06 61.02 15.70
CA ILE A 58 10.71 62.31 15.09
C ILE A 58 11.43 63.48 15.78
N LYS A 59 11.55 63.43 17.11
CA LYS A 59 12.27 64.46 17.89
C LYS A 59 13.76 64.52 17.54
N SER A 60 14.36 63.39 17.12
CA SER A 60 15.78 63.31 16.77
C SER A 60 16.15 64.01 15.45
N VAL A 61 15.19 64.17 14.53
CA VAL A 61 15.39 64.86 13.25
C VAL A 61 15.14 66.36 13.46
N LYS A 62 16.06 67.24 13.05
CA LYS A 62 15.94 68.70 13.30
C LYS A 62 15.19 69.47 12.22
N ASP A 63 15.25 68.98 10.98
CA ASP A 63 14.65 69.62 9.81
C ASP A 63 13.17 69.20 9.62
N PRO A 64 12.23 70.15 9.46
CA PRO A 64 10.80 69.83 9.33
C PRO A 64 10.43 69.01 8.08
N LEU A 65 11.09 69.23 6.94
CA LEU A 65 10.82 68.48 5.71
C LEU A 65 11.28 67.02 5.84
N SER A 66 12.48 66.83 6.40
CA SER A 66 13.03 65.50 6.69
C SER A 66 12.20 64.70 7.70
N ARG A 67 11.47 65.37 8.61
CA ARG A 67 10.51 64.70 9.53
C ARG A 67 9.29 64.17 8.79
N ILE A 68 8.80 64.91 7.80
CA ILE A 68 7.63 64.52 7.01
C ILE A 68 7.99 63.31 6.15
N ASP A 69 9.15 63.32 5.49
CA ASP A 69 9.61 62.19 4.68
C ASP A 69 9.79 60.92 5.52
N LEU A 70 10.38 61.03 6.71
CA LEU A 70 10.55 59.90 7.63
C LEU A 70 9.21 59.35 8.12
N LEU A 71 8.26 60.24 8.44
CA LEU A 71 6.89 59.86 8.83
C LEU A 71 6.18 59.13 7.68
N GLN A 72 6.31 59.64 6.46
CA GLN A 72 5.71 59.04 5.29
C GLN A 72 6.29 57.65 5.02
N GLN A 73 7.62 57.50 5.08
CA GLN A 73 8.27 56.21 4.93
C GLN A 73 7.81 55.20 6.00
N LYS A 74 7.71 55.62 7.27
CA LYS A 74 7.23 54.76 8.36
C LYS A 74 5.76 54.39 8.21
N TYR A 75 4.94 55.29 7.71
CA TYR A 75 3.53 55.02 7.42
C TYR A 75 3.37 54.02 6.26
N GLU A 76 4.17 54.15 5.21
CA GLU A 76 4.18 53.21 4.07
C GLU A 76 4.65 51.81 4.50
N GLU A 77 5.70 51.71 5.33
CA GLU A 77 6.17 50.45 5.94
C GLU A 77 5.05 49.79 6.76
N LEU A 78 4.41 50.54 7.67
CA LEU A 78 3.34 50.02 8.53
C LEU A 78 2.11 49.58 7.72
N LEU A 79 1.75 50.32 6.67
CA LEU A 79 0.64 49.97 5.78
C LEU A 79 0.94 48.68 4.98
N SER A 80 2.19 48.48 4.56
CA SER A 80 2.64 47.25 3.91
C SER A 80 2.55 46.05 4.85
N ASP A 81 3.05 46.19 6.08
CA ASP A 81 3.01 45.14 7.09
C ASP A 81 1.58 44.79 7.51
N MET A 82 0.70 45.79 7.65
CA MET A 82 -0.73 45.57 7.92
C MET A 82 -1.38 44.73 6.82
N LYS A 83 -1.15 45.06 5.54
CA LYS A 83 -1.68 44.29 4.40
C LYS A 83 -1.11 42.87 4.35
N LYS A 84 0.14 42.66 4.76
CA LYS A 84 0.74 41.32 4.86
C LYS A 84 0.08 40.52 5.98
N LEU A 85 -0.10 41.12 7.15
CA LEU A 85 -0.73 40.48 8.31
C LEU A 85 -2.20 40.13 8.03
N GLU A 86 -2.96 40.99 7.34
CA GLU A 86 -4.32 40.69 6.89
C GLU A 86 -4.39 39.46 5.97
N ARG A 87 -3.44 39.33 5.04
CA ARG A 87 -3.34 38.16 4.16
C ARG A 87 -2.99 36.89 4.94
N GLU A 88 -2.09 36.98 5.91
CA GLU A 88 -1.72 35.85 6.78
C GLU A 88 -2.87 35.45 7.70
N TYR A 89 -3.59 36.41 8.29
CA TYR A 89 -4.79 36.16 9.07
C TYR A 89 -5.88 35.48 8.22
N ALA A 90 -6.14 35.96 7.01
CA ALA A 90 -7.11 35.34 6.11
C ALA A 90 -6.74 33.89 5.74
N LYS A 91 -5.45 33.59 5.55
CA LYS A 91 -4.96 32.23 5.32
C LYS A 91 -5.13 31.35 6.55
N THR A 92 -4.73 31.84 7.71
CA THR A 92 -4.83 31.09 8.99
C THR A 92 -6.28 30.84 9.38
N LYS A 93 -7.17 31.81 9.17
CA LYS A 93 -8.62 31.66 9.38
C LYS A 93 -9.21 30.57 8.47
N LYS A 94 -8.91 30.59 7.17
CA LYS A 94 -9.34 29.51 6.24
C LYS A 94 -8.83 28.14 6.68
N LYS A 95 -7.59 28.04 7.16
CA LYS A 95 -7.02 26.79 7.68
C LYS A 95 -7.74 26.32 8.94
N SER A 96 -8.05 27.24 9.86
CA SER A 96 -8.80 26.92 11.08
C SER A 96 -10.23 26.47 10.77
N ASP A 97 -10.92 27.15 9.85
CA ASP A 97 -12.28 26.78 9.43
C ASP A 97 -12.29 25.39 8.76
N GLN A 98 -11.25 25.07 7.97
CA GLN A 98 -11.11 23.74 7.37
C GLN A 98 -10.85 22.67 8.43
N GLN A 99 -9.94 22.91 9.37
CA GLN A 99 -9.67 21.97 10.48
C GLN A 99 -10.90 21.74 11.35
N GLN A 100 -11.74 22.75 11.55
CA GLN A 100 -13.01 22.60 12.27
C GLN A 100 -13.98 21.70 11.49
N LYS A 101 -14.12 21.88 10.18
CA LYS A 101 -14.94 21.01 9.31
C LYS A 101 -14.44 19.57 9.31
N ASP A 102 -13.12 19.37 9.24
CA ASP A 102 -12.51 18.03 9.25
C ASP A 102 -12.74 17.33 10.59
N SER A 103 -12.64 18.06 11.71
CA SER A 103 -12.94 17.56 13.06
C SER A 103 -14.40 17.13 13.21
N ASP A 104 -15.35 17.90 12.68
CA ASP A 104 -16.77 17.58 12.73
C ASP A 104 -17.13 16.40 11.80
N LYS A 105 -16.45 16.28 10.65
CA LYS A 105 -16.55 15.10 9.77
C LYS A 105 -16.03 13.85 10.47
N ALA A 106 -14.85 13.92 11.09
CA ALA A 106 -14.25 12.81 11.82
C ALA A 106 -15.11 12.33 13.00
N LYS A 107 -15.73 13.24 13.75
CA LYS A 107 -16.70 12.88 14.81
C LYS A 107 -17.91 12.15 14.25
N THR A 108 -18.41 12.59 13.10
CA THR A 108 -19.57 11.95 12.45
C THR A 108 -19.23 10.55 11.98
N GLU A 109 -18.06 10.35 11.38
CA GLU A 109 -17.57 9.03 10.97
C GLU A 109 -17.32 8.11 12.17
N HIS A 110 -16.73 8.62 13.25
CA HIS A 110 -16.52 7.86 14.48
C HIS A 110 -17.85 7.31 15.04
N ASN A 111 -18.89 8.14 15.08
CA ASN A 111 -20.22 7.71 15.54
C ASN A 111 -20.85 6.65 14.62
N LYS A 112 -20.67 6.74 13.30
CA LYS A 112 -21.12 5.71 12.35
C LYS A 112 -20.39 4.39 12.58
N THR A 113 -19.07 4.43 12.74
CA THR A 113 -18.24 3.24 12.99
C THR A 113 -18.58 2.58 14.32
N ALA A 114 -18.79 3.36 15.39
CA ALA A 114 -19.24 2.84 16.67
C ALA A 114 -20.59 2.11 16.56
N THR A 115 -21.55 2.70 15.84
CA THR A 115 -22.86 2.08 15.61
C THR A 115 -22.76 0.78 14.79
N MET A 116 -21.86 0.73 13.81
CA MET A 116 -21.63 -0.47 13.00
C MET A 116 -20.96 -1.59 13.81
N LYS A 117 -20.02 -1.22 14.70
CA LYS A 117 -19.39 -2.16 15.64
C LYS A 117 -20.45 -2.84 16.53
N ASP A 118 -21.37 -2.08 17.10
CA ASP A 118 -22.44 -2.64 17.95
C ASP A 118 -23.35 -3.60 17.18
N LYS A 119 -23.64 -3.32 15.90
CA LYS A 119 -24.40 -4.23 15.03
C LYS A 119 -23.64 -5.52 14.75
N LEU A 120 -22.34 -5.42 14.46
CA LEU A 120 -21.47 -6.59 14.20
C LEU A 120 -21.32 -7.45 15.46
N GLU A 121 -21.17 -6.86 16.64
CA GLU A 121 -21.11 -7.62 17.89
C GLU A 121 -22.42 -8.39 18.15
N LYS A 122 -23.57 -7.80 17.82
CA LYS A 122 -24.86 -8.48 17.94
C LYS A 122 -24.98 -9.66 16.96
N LEU A 123 -24.60 -9.46 15.69
CA LEU A 123 -24.57 -10.51 14.67
C LEU A 123 -23.61 -11.65 15.05
N CYS A 124 -22.43 -11.36 15.56
CA CYS A 124 -21.49 -12.39 16.05
C CYS A 124 -22.08 -13.25 17.17
N ARG A 125 -22.84 -12.64 18.10
CA ARG A 125 -23.52 -13.39 19.17
C ARG A 125 -24.64 -14.28 18.63
N GLU A 126 -25.41 -13.80 17.65
CA GLU A 126 -26.46 -14.58 16.98
C GLU A 126 -25.86 -15.75 16.19
N LEU A 127 -24.80 -15.51 15.42
CA LEU A 127 -24.07 -16.53 14.66
C LEU A 127 -23.48 -17.62 15.56
N THR A 128 -22.93 -17.23 16.72
CA THR A 128 -22.41 -18.17 17.72
C THR A 128 -23.53 -19.06 18.27
N LYS A 129 -24.73 -18.50 18.45
CA LYS A 129 -25.90 -19.24 18.92
C LYS A 129 -26.44 -20.21 17.87
N GLU A 130 -26.45 -19.83 16.60
CA GLU A 130 -26.84 -20.73 15.50
C GLU A 130 -25.83 -21.85 15.27
N ASN A 131 -24.53 -21.55 15.27
CA ASN A 131 -23.48 -22.57 15.17
C ASN A 131 -23.59 -23.61 16.29
N LYS A 132 -23.95 -23.20 17.51
CA LYS A 132 -24.20 -24.14 18.60
C LYS A 132 -25.40 -25.06 18.31
N LYS A 133 -26.50 -24.51 17.78
CA LYS A 133 -27.67 -25.31 17.40
C LYS A 133 -27.33 -26.33 16.31
N VAL A 134 -26.64 -25.90 15.25
CA VAL A 134 -26.23 -26.79 14.15
C VAL A 134 -25.32 -27.91 14.66
N LYS A 135 -24.38 -27.58 15.57
CA LYS A 135 -23.51 -28.58 16.19
C LYS A 135 -24.29 -29.61 17.00
N ASP A 136 -25.28 -29.18 17.77
CA ASP A 136 -26.13 -30.06 18.56
C ASP A 136 -27.03 -30.94 17.65
N GLU A 137 -27.48 -30.41 16.51
CA GLU A 137 -28.28 -31.14 15.52
C GLU A 137 -27.46 -32.19 14.75
N ASN A 138 -26.24 -31.84 14.31
CA ASN A 138 -25.31 -32.80 13.70
C ASN A 138 -25.00 -33.96 14.64
N LYS A 139 -24.79 -33.69 15.94
CA LYS A 139 -24.53 -34.74 16.91
C LYS A 139 -25.71 -35.72 17.03
N ARG A 140 -26.95 -35.23 16.97
CA ARG A 140 -28.15 -36.09 16.97
C ARG A 140 -28.26 -36.93 15.70
N LEU A 141 -27.92 -36.35 14.56
CA LEU A 141 -27.91 -37.08 13.28
C LEU A 141 -26.84 -38.19 13.27
N GLU A 142 -25.65 -37.92 13.77
CA GLU A 142 -24.58 -38.93 13.93
C GLU A 142 -25.02 -40.09 14.84
N GLU A 143 -25.69 -39.80 15.95
CA GLU A 143 -26.21 -40.82 16.86
C GLU A 143 -27.32 -41.66 16.19
N SER A 144 -28.20 -41.03 15.41
CA SER A 144 -29.25 -41.71 14.64
C SER A 144 -28.68 -42.58 13.52
N GLU A 145 -27.66 -42.11 12.81
CA GLU A 145 -26.99 -42.86 11.74
C GLU A 145 -26.29 -44.10 12.31
N LYS A 146 -25.58 -43.96 13.44
CA LYS A 146 -24.95 -45.09 14.14
C LYS A 146 -25.97 -46.15 14.52
N ALA A 147 -27.13 -45.75 15.04
CA ALA A 147 -28.19 -46.70 15.38
C ALA A 147 -28.74 -47.42 14.12
N ALA A 148 -28.96 -46.70 13.03
CA ALA A 148 -29.44 -47.29 11.78
C ALA A 148 -28.42 -48.27 11.17
N ASN A 149 -27.12 -47.94 11.22
CA ASN A 149 -26.05 -48.82 10.72
C ASN A 149 -25.95 -50.11 11.50
N VAL A 150 -26.15 -50.08 12.83
CA VAL A 150 -26.21 -51.30 13.66
C VAL A 150 -27.36 -52.20 13.18
N THR A 151 -28.55 -51.65 12.98
CA THR A 151 -29.72 -52.41 12.50
C THR A 151 -29.52 -53.01 11.11
N VAL A 152 -28.86 -52.27 10.20
CA VAL A 152 -28.55 -52.79 8.85
C VAL A 152 -27.54 -53.93 8.93
N ASN A 153 -26.51 -53.81 9.76
CA ASN A 153 -25.52 -54.87 9.95
C ASN A 153 -26.14 -56.13 10.55
N GLU A 154 -27.03 -56.01 11.54
CA GLU A 154 -27.75 -57.15 12.11
C GLU A 154 -28.58 -57.89 11.04
N ARG A 155 -29.27 -57.16 10.16
CA ARG A 155 -30.01 -57.76 9.02
C ARG A 155 -29.11 -58.41 7.99
N LEU A 156 -27.94 -57.83 7.75
CA LEU A 156 -26.96 -58.39 6.82
C LEU A 156 -26.39 -59.71 7.35
N ASP A 157 -26.12 -59.77 8.66
CA ASP A 157 -25.66 -60.98 9.32
C ASP A 157 -26.73 -62.08 9.30
N GLU A 158 -28.01 -61.75 9.51
CA GLU A 158 -29.13 -62.69 9.33
C GLU A 158 -29.21 -63.21 7.88
N MET A 159 -29.14 -62.32 6.89
CA MET A 159 -29.15 -62.73 5.47
C MET A 159 -27.94 -63.60 5.10
N LEU A 160 -26.76 -63.30 5.64
CA LEU A 160 -25.56 -64.11 5.40
C LEU A 160 -25.72 -65.49 6.04
N TYR A 161 -26.35 -65.59 7.21
CA TYR A 161 -26.69 -66.87 7.83
C TYR A 161 -27.63 -67.70 6.95
N ASP A 162 -28.69 -67.09 6.44
CA ASP A 162 -29.64 -67.74 5.52
C ASP A 162 -28.97 -68.23 4.23
N VAL A 163 -28.08 -67.41 3.65
CA VAL A 163 -27.30 -67.79 2.46
C VAL A 163 -26.35 -68.95 2.76
N GLN A 164 -25.68 -68.94 3.91
CA GLN A 164 -24.80 -70.02 4.34
C GLN A 164 -25.58 -71.33 4.57
N GLU A 165 -26.81 -71.24 5.08
CA GLU A 165 -27.71 -72.39 5.25
C GLU A 165 -28.13 -72.99 3.89
N VAL A 166 -28.49 -72.15 2.92
CA VAL A 166 -28.84 -72.58 1.56
C VAL A 166 -27.64 -73.16 0.81
N MET A 167 -26.43 -72.62 1.02
CA MET A 167 -25.19 -73.15 0.44
C MET A 167 -24.84 -74.53 1.03
N ASN A 168 -25.10 -74.77 2.31
CA ASN A 168 -24.88 -76.07 2.95
C ASN A 168 -25.92 -77.13 2.55
N GLN A 169 -27.11 -76.72 2.11
CA GLN A 169 -28.19 -77.63 1.68
C GLN A 169 -28.10 -78.07 0.21
N LYS A 170 -27.21 -77.50 -0.61
CA LYS A 170 -27.02 -77.94 -2.00
C LYS A 170 -25.63 -78.55 -2.20
N GLY A 171 -25.64 -79.88 -2.30
CA GLY A 171 -24.53 -80.65 -2.83
C GLY A 171 -24.05 -80.11 -4.18
N THR A 172 -22.72 -80.09 -4.31
CA THR A 172 -21.90 -79.65 -5.43
C THR A 172 -22.40 -80.02 -6.82
N VAL A 173 -22.46 -79.04 -7.72
CA VAL A 173 -22.33 -79.23 -9.19
C VAL A 173 -21.34 -78.18 -9.70
N PRO A 174 -20.29 -78.55 -10.45
CA PRO A 174 -19.35 -77.59 -11.01
C PRO A 174 -19.97 -76.99 -12.29
N VAL A 175 -20.16 -75.67 -12.29
CA VAL A 175 -20.46 -74.91 -13.51
C VAL A 175 -19.23 -74.09 -13.85
N GLU A 176 -18.51 -74.57 -14.87
CA GLU A 176 -17.46 -73.83 -15.55
C GLU A 176 -17.99 -72.55 -16.21
N ASN A 177 -17.13 -71.53 -16.18
CA ASN A 177 -16.94 -70.54 -17.24
C ASN A 177 -18.16 -69.74 -17.71
N LEU A 178 -18.71 -68.88 -16.83
CA LEU A 178 -19.35 -67.65 -17.30
C LEU A 178 -19.48 -66.64 -16.15
N HIS A 179 -18.42 -65.89 -15.80
CA HIS A 179 -18.46 -64.54 -15.18
C HIS A 179 -17.12 -64.04 -14.59
N LEU A 180 -16.00 -64.78 -14.72
CA LEU A 180 -14.69 -64.37 -14.18
C LEU A 180 -14.24 -62.95 -14.59
N GLU A 181 -14.53 -62.52 -15.81
CA GLU A 181 -14.21 -61.17 -16.27
C GLU A 181 -15.09 -60.09 -15.63
N LEU A 182 -16.38 -60.36 -15.43
CA LEU A 182 -17.31 -59.41 -14.83
C LEU A 182 -17.09 -59.30 -13.31
N ASP A 183 -16.76 -60.41 -12.64
CA ASP A 183 -16.39 -60.44 -11.23
C ASP A 183 -15.05 -59.76 -10.97
N GLU A 184 -14.04 -59.97 -11.83
CA GLU A 184 -12.76 -59.22 -11.74
C GLU A 184 -12.95 -57.73 -12.03
N LEU A 185 -13.79 -57.36 -13.01
CA LEU A 185 -14.15 -55.96 -13.26
C LEU A 185 -14.89 -55.34 -12.09
N PHE A 186 -15.85 -56.07 -11.50
CA PHE A 186 -16.62 -55.62 -10.35
C PHE A 186 -15.73 -55.44 -9.13
N LYS A 187 -14.86 -56.42 -8.85
CA LYS A 187 -13.87 -56.38 -7.76
C LYS A 187 -12.88 -55.23 -7.95
N THR A 188 -12.41 -55.00 -9.19
CA THR A 188 -11.55 -53.87 -9.53
C THR A 188 -12.29 -52.54 -9.34
N ARG A 189 -13.56 -52.45 -9.74
CA ARG A 189 -14.39 -51.25 -9.58
C ARG A 189 -14.66 -50.95 -8.11
N CYS A 190 -15.00 -51.96 -7.30
CA CYS A 190 -15.19 -51.82 -5.86
C CYS A 190 -13.89 -51.41 -5.16
N LYS A 191 -12.74 -51.96 -5.59
CA LYS A 191 -11.43 -51.56 -5.07
C LYS A 191 -11.10 -50.11 -5.40
N VAL A 192 -11.34 -49.67 -6.64
CA VAL A 192 -11.17 -48.26 -7.03
C VAL A 192 -12.08 -47.33 -6.22
N LEU A 193 -13.32 -47.74 -5.95
CA LEU A 193 -14.23 -46.94 -5.11
C LEU A 193 -13.77 -46.88 -3.65
N ALA A 194 -13.24 -47.98 -3.11
CA ALA A 194 -12.65 -48.02 -1.77
C ALA A 194 -11.41 -47.12 -1.68
N ASP A 195 -10.49 -47.22 -2.65
CA ASP A 195 -9.29 -46.38 -2.73
C ASP A 195 -9.68 -44.89 -2.85
N GLN A 196 -10.71 -44.56 -3.65
CA GLN A 196 -11.24 -43.20 -3.77
C GLN A 196 -11.87 -42.68 -2.47
N ALA A 197 -12.57 -43.54 -1.72
CA ALA A 197 -13.14 -43.19 -0.43
C ALA A 197 -12.03 -42.92 0.61
N GLU A 198 -10.99 -43.74 0.62
CA GLU A 198 -9.85 -43.61 1.54
C GLU A 198 -9.03 -42.33 1.25
N VAL A 199 -8.78 -42.03 -0.03
CA VAL A 199 -8.16 -40.76 -0.46
C VAL A 199 -9.02 -39.56 -0.06
N ARG A 200 -10.35 -39.65 -0.22
CA ARG A 200 -11.27 -38.57 0.18
C ARG A 200 -11.26 -38.37 1.70
N GLU A 201 -11.22 -39.43 2.49
CA GLU A 201 -11.12 -39.34 3.95
C GLU A 201 -9.79 -38.71 4.39
N MET A 202 -8.69 -39.04 3.73
CA MET A 202 -7.38 -38.42 3.97
C MET A 202 -7.38 -36.93 3.60
N GLN A 203 -8.04 -36.56 2.50
CA GLN A 203 -8.24 -35.17 2.09
C GLN A 203 -9.06 -34.39 3.14
N PHE A 204 -10.17 -34.96 3.63
CA PHE A 204 -10.97 -34.35 4.70
C PHE A 204 -10.18 -34.15 6.00
N LYS A 205 -9.40 -35.16 6.43
CA LYS A 205 -8.52 -35.03 7.61
C LYS A 205 -7.48 -33.92 7.46
N THR A 206 -6.96 -33.74 6.25
CA THR A 206 -5.99 -32.68 5.96
C THR A 206 -6.65 -31.29 6.00
N ILE A 207 -7.85 -31.16 5.42
CA ILE A 207 -8.63 -29.91 5.46
C ILE A 207 -8.98 -29.52 6.90
N LEU A 208 -9.39 -30.49 7.74
CA LEU A 208 -9.68 -30.23 9.15
C LEU A 208 -8.44 -29.74 9.91
N ARG A 209 -7.28 -30.38 9.72
CA ARG A 209 -6.02 -29.93 10.32
C ARG A 209 -5.62 -28.52 9.88
N HIS A 210 -5.82 -28.19 8.60
CA HIS A 210 -5.58 -26.84 8.10
C HIS A 210 -6.51 -25.82 8.78
N LYS A 211 -7.80 -26.15 8.93
CA LYS A 211 -8.77 -25.27 9.58
C LYS A 211 -8.49 -25.10 11.08
N ASP A 212 -8.04 -26.13 11.77
CA ASP A 212 -7.59 -26.03 13.17
C ASP A 212 -6.37 -25.12 13.32
N ALA A 213 -5.39 -25.22 12.39
CA ALA A 213 -4.22 -24.35 12.37
C ALA A 213 -4.60 -22.88 12.08
N GLU A 214 -5.54 -22.66 11.17
CA GLU A 214 -6.07 -21.33 10.84
C GLU A 214 -6.78 -20.68 12.03
N ILE A 215 -7.61 -21.46 12.75
CA ILE A 215 -8.26 -21.00 14.00
C ILE A 215 -7.21 -20.65 15.05
N GLY A 216 -6.18 -21.47 15.22
CA GLY A 216 -5.08 -21.20 16.15
C GLY A 216 -4.33 -19.90 15.84
N HIS A 217 -4.04 -19.64 14.55
CA HIS A 217 -3.41 -18.41 14.11
C HIS A 217 -4.28 -17.17 14.39
N LEU A 218 -5.57 -17.24 14.07
CA LEU A 218 -6.51 -16.15 14.30
C LEU A 218 -6.70 -15.85 15.80
N ALA A 219 -6.74 -16.88 16.64
CA ALA A 219 -6.80 -16.73 18.09
C ALA A 219 -5.55 -16.03 18.66
N ALA A 220 -4.36 -16.41 18.19
CA ALA A 220 -3.11 -15.78 18.59
C ALA A 220 -3.05 -14.30 18.17
N LYS A 221 -3.50 -13.98 16.95
CA LYS A 221 -3.56 -12.61 16.44
C LYS A 221 -4.52 -11.75 17.26
N HIS A 222 -5.70 -12.28 17.61
CA HIS A 222 -6.66 -11.59 18.46
C HIS A 222 -6.09 -11.29 19.87
N GLU A 223 -5.35 -12.23 20.46
CA GLU A 223 -4.74 -12.02 21.79
C GLU A 223 -3.66 -10.92 21.77
N VAL A 224 -2.89 -10.81 20.68
CA VAL A 224 -1.91 -9.72 20.51
C VAL A 224 -2.60 -8.36 20.43
N GLU A 225 -3.66 -8.25 19.62
CA GLU A 225 -4.42 -7.01 19.48
C GLU A 225 -5.13 -6.61 20.77
N ARG A 226 -5.67 -7.59 21.52
CA ARG A 226 -6.27 -7.36 22.84
C ARG A 226 -5.27 -6.76 23.82
N ARG A 227 -4.05 -7.33 23.91
CA ARG A 227 -2.99 -6.81 24.79
C ARG A 227 -2.55 -5.40 24.38
N ARG A 228 -2.52 -5.11 23.08
CA ARG A 228 -2.20 -3.76 22.57
C ARG A 228 -3.28 -2.75 22.98
N ALA A 229 -4.56 -3.12 22.85
CA ALA A 229 -5.67 -2.29 23.29
C ALA A 229 -5.65 -2.04 24.81
N ASP A 230 -5.35 -3.06 25.62
CA ASP A 230 -5.25 -2.93 27.07
C ASP A 230 -4.09 -2.01 27.49
N ALA A 231 -2.95 -2.10 26.81
CA ALA A 231 -1.79 -1.22 27.04
C ALA A 231 -2.11 0.25 26.66
N GLU A 232 -2.84 0.46 25.57
CA GLU A 232 -3.22 1.81 25.14
C GLU A 232 -4.25 2.43 26.09
N ALA A 233 -5.24 1.65 26.55
CA ALA A 233 -6.18 2.07 27.57
C ALA A 233 -5.48 2.44 28.90
N ALA A 234 -4.42 1.72 29.27
CA ALA A 234 -3.61 2.08 30.43
C ALA A 234 -2.87 3.41 30.23
N ARG A 235 -2.27 3.65 29.06
CA ARG A 235 -1.62 4.94 28.74
C ARG A 235 -2.59 6.11 28.78
N CYS A 236 -3.79 5.97 28.21
CA CYS A 236 -4.82 7.00 28.26
C CYS A 236 -5.22 7.35 29.70
N ARG A 237 -5.35 6.36 30.58
CA ARG A 237 -5.64 6.59 32.01
C ARG A 237 -4.51 7.37 32.70
N THR A 238 -3.25 7.01 32.45
CA THR A 238 -2.10 7.73 33.02
C THR A 238 -2.05 9.19 32.56
N LEU A 239 -2.23 9.43 31.26
CA LEU A 239 -2.27 10.78 30.68
C LEU A 239 -3.42 11.62 31.26
N THR A 240 -4.60 11.02 31.42
CA THR A 240 -5.76 11.70 32.01
C THR A 240 -5.48 12.12 33.46
N ASN A 241 -4.84 11.26 34.25
CA ASN A 241 -4.43 11.58 35.61
C ASN A 241 -3.38 12.71 35.65
N GLN A 242 -2.40 12.70 34.73
CA GLN A 242 -1.40 13.78 34.64
C GLN A 242 -2.03 15.13 34.31
N VAL A 243 -2.95 15.19 33.34
CA VAL A 243 -3.67 16.41 32.98
C VAL A 243 -4.50 16.92 34.16
N SER A 244 -5.16 16.03 34.91
CA SER A 244 -5.90 16.41 36.12
C SER A 244 -4.99 17.00 37.19
N THR A 245 -3.80 16.42 37.41
CA THR A 245 -2.82 16.95 38.38
C THR A 245 -2.35 18.34 37.99
N PHE A 246 -2.00 18.57 36.71
CA PHE A 246 -1.56 19.89 36.25
C PHE A 246 -2.64 20.96 36.39
N SER A 247 -3.90 20.61 36.10
CA SER A 247 -5.02 21.53 36.28
C SER A 247 -5.22 21.92 37.75
N HIS A 248 -5.02 20.99 38.68
CA HIS A 248 -5.09 21.28 40.11
C HIS A 248 -3.95 22.21 40.57
N THR A 249 -2.71 21.94 40.13
CA THR A 249 -1.56 22.79 40.47
C THR A 249 -1.71 24.21 39.91
N GLU A 250 -2.25 24.35 38.71
CA GLU A 250 -2.53 25.65 38.11
C GLU A 250 -3.55 26.46 38.94
N ALA A 251 -4.63 25.82 39.38
CA ALA A 251 -5.65 26.46 40.21
C ALA A 251 -5.07 26.95 41.55
N GLU A 252 -4.20 26.17 42.17
CA GLU A 252 -3.55 26.52 43.43
C GLU A 252 -2.60 27.72 43.27
N LEU A 253 -1.80 27.75 42.20
CA LEU A 253 -0.91 28.88 41.89
C LEU A 253 -1.69 30.18 41.62
N ARG A 254 -2.83 30.10 40.94
CA ARG A 254 -3.73 31.25 40.71
C ARG A 254 -4.31 31.78 42.02
N SER A 255 -4.70 30.89 42.94
CA SER A 255 -5.18 31.27 44.27
C SER A 255 -4.10 31.98 45.09
N GLN A 256 -2.86 31.46 45.06
CA GLN A 256 -1.74 32.11 45.74
C GLN A 256 -1.45 33.51 45.18
N LEU A 257 -1.52 33.68 43.86
CA LEU A 257 -1.32 34.98 43.22
C LEU A 257 -2.34 36.03 43.68
N ASN A 258 -3.61 35.65 43.83
CA ASN A 258 -4.66 36.55 44.32
C ASN A 258 -4.41 37.01 45.77
N ILE A 259 -3.91 36.13 46.65
CA ILE A 259 -3.54 36.50 48.02
C ILE A 259 -2.41 37.55 48.03
N TYR A 260 -1.46 37.46 47.11
CA TYR A 260 -0.40 38.47 46.99
C TYR A 260 -0.92 39.81 46.47
N VAL A 261 -1.88 39.79 45.55
CA VAL A 261 -2.53 41.02 45.04
C VAL A 261 -3.30 41.74 46.16
N GLU A 262 -4.03 41.02 47.01
CA GLU A 262 -4.73 41.62 48.17
C GLU A 262 -3.78 42.18 49.22
N LYS A 263 -2.69 41.47 49.52
CA LYS A 263 -1.65 41.97 50.45
C LYS A 263 -0.95 43.22 49.92
N PHE A 264 -0.78 43.33 48.60
CA PHE A 264 -0.19 44.52 47.98
C PHE A 264 -1.11 45.74 48.14
N LYS A 265 -2.43 45.52 48.01
CA LYS A 265 -3.46 46.55 48.22
C LYS A 265 -3.51 47.05 49.68
N GLN A 266 -3.34 46.15 50.65
CA GLN A 266 -3.24 46.53 52.08
C GLN A 266 -1.97 47.37 52.39
N VAL A 267 -0.87 47.12 51.69
CA VAL A 267 0.37 47.91 51.85
C VAL A 267 0.21 49.31 51.22
N GLU A 268 -0.53 49.42 50.13
CA GLU A 268 -0.86 50.68 49.46
C GLU A 268 -1.74 51.58 50.36
N ASP A 269 -2.75 51.03 51.04
CA ASP A 269 -3.62 51.76 51.96
C ASP A 269 -2.91 52.24 53.24
N THR A 270 -1.89 51.49 53.70
CA THR A 270 -1.13 51.84 54.92
C THR A 270 -0.07 52.91 54.65
N LEU A 271 0.27 53.18 53.37
CA LEU A 271 1.29 54.15 52.98
C LEU A 271 0.78 55.60 52.93
N ASN A 272 -0.53 55.83 53.08
CA ASN A 272 -1.16 57.17 53.03
C ASN A 272 -1.19 57.93 54.37
N ASN A 273 -0.68 57.37 55.47
CA ASN A 273 -0.65 58.05 56.77
C ASN A 273 0.72 58.01 57.44
N SER A 274 1.35 59.20 57.44
CA SER A 274 2.37 59.69 58.36
C SER A 274 3.84 59.58 57.95
N ASN A 275 4.45 60.75 58.01
CA ASN A 275 5.68 61.18 57.38
C ASN A 275 6.84 61.29 58.39
N GLU A 276 8.03 61.09 57.83
CA GLU A 276 9.30 61.78 58.10
C GLU A 276 10.18 61.53 59.33
N LEU A 277 9.78 60.86 60.43
CA LEU A 277 10.77 60.56 61.50
C LEU A 277 11.25 59.10 61.59
N PHE A 278 10.71 58.23 60.72
CA PHE A 278 11.14 56.82 60.61
C PHE A 278 12.11 56.54 59.46
N LEU A 279 12.40 57.52 58.59
CA LEU A 279 13.12 57.34 57.33
C LEU A 279 14.63 57.05 57.51
N THR A 280 15.24 57.46 58.61
CA THR A 280 16.67 57.25 58.88
C THR A 280 16.95 55.88 59.52
N PHE A 281 16.18 55.47 60.55
CA PHE A 281 16.33 54.14 61.16
C PHE A 281 15.84 53.00 60.26
N ARG A 282 14.82 53.26 59.43
CA ARG A 282 14.31 52.29 58.46
C ARG A 282 15.29 52.00 57.34
N LYS A 283 16.15 52.96 56.94
CA LYS A 283 17.09 52.77 55.83
C LYS A 283 18.20 51.77 56.17
N GLU A 284 18.71 51.81 57.41
CA GLU A 284 19.73 50.87 57.90
C GLU A 284 19.15 49.48 58.23
N MET A 285 17.97 49.42 58.85
CA MET A 285 17.27 48.14 59.06
C MET A 285 16.78 47.51 57.75
N GLU A 286 16.38 48.30 56.75
CA GLU A 286 16.00 47.78 55.44
C GLU A 286 17.19 47.24 54.67
N GLU A 287 18.39 47.81 54.76
CA GLU A 287 19.56 47.24 54.08
C GLU A 287 20.00 45.92 54.71
N MET A 288 20.02 45.82 56.05
CA MET A 288 20.29 44.56 56.74
C MET A 288 19.19 43.51 56.49
N SER A 289 17.91 43.90 56.52
CA SER A 289 16.80 42.99 56.22
C SER A 289 16.74 42.58 54.75
N LYS A 290 17.08 43.47 53.80
CA LYS A 290 17.20 43.15 52.37
C LYS A 290 18.38 42.22 52.12
N LYS A 291 19.52 42.41 52.79
CA LYS A 291 20.68 41.52 52.67
C LYS A 291 20.40 40.13 53.26
N THR A 292 19.79 40.06 54.45
CA THR A 292 19.39 38.78 55.07
C THR A 292 18.33 38.07 54.22
N LYS A 293 17.29 38.75 53.74
CA LYS A 293 16.28 38.14 52.87
C LYS A 293 16.83 37.74 51.50
N ARG A 294 17.80 38.49 50.96
CA ARG A 294 18.46 38.14 49.70
C ARG A 294 19.36 36.92 49.87
N LEU A 295 20.12 36.85 50.96
CA LEU A 295 20.94 35.70 51.30
C LEU A 295 20.10 34.47 51.68
N GLU A 296 19.00 34.62 52.40
CA GLU A 296 18.06 33.52 52.69
C GLU A 296 17.35 33.04 51.42
N LYS A 297 16.96 33.96 50.52
CA LYS A 297 16.35 33.60 49.23
C LYS A 297 17.37 32.95 48.30
N GLU A 298 18.61 33.41 48.27
CA GLU A 298 19.70 32.77 47.53
C GLU A 298 20.04 31.40 48.12
N ASN A 299 20.09 31.28 49.45
CA ASN A 299 20.36 30.01 50.13
C ASN A 299 19.21 29.02 49.88
N LEU A 300 17.95 29.42 50.02
CA LEU A 300 16.79 28.59 49.68
C LEU A 300 16.75 28.22 48.18
N THR A 301 17.17 29.12 47.30
CA THR A 301 17.27 28.85 45.85
C THR A 301 18.41 27.87 45.56
N LEU A 302 19.54 28.00 46.25
CA LEU A 302 20.67 27.07 46.16
C LEU A 302 20.32 25.71 46.72
N THR A 303 19.62 25.62 47.85
CA THR A 303 19.09 24.35 48.40
C THR A 303 18.09 23.71 47.44
N ARG A 304 17.15 24.48 46.88
CA ARG A 304 16.21 23.95 45.86
C ARG A 304 16.91 23.49 44.60
N LYS A 305 17.93 24.21 44.12
CA LYS A 305 18.75 23.81 42.99
C LYS A 305 19.57 22.56 43.31
N HIS A 306 20.14 22.48 44.50
CA HIS A 306 20.87 21.32 44.98
C HIS A 306 19.96 20.08 45.06
N ASP A 307 18.76 20.22 45.62
CA ASP A 307 17.80 19.13 45.70
C ASP A 307 17.27 18.73 44.32
N GLN A 308 17.05 19.68 43.43
CA GLN A 308 16.69 19.38 42.04
C GLN A 308 17.83 18.69 41.30
N THR A 309 19.08 19.11 41.52
CA THR A 309 20.26 18.48 40.92
C THR A 309 20.42 17.06 41.44
N ASN A 310 20.22 16.83 42.74
CA ASN A 310 20.26 15.50 43.33
C ASN A 310 19.14 14.60 42.80
N ARG A 311 17.92 15.12 42.64
CA ARG A 311 16.82 14.37 42.00
C ARG A 311 17.16 14.02 40.56
N ASN A 312 17.64 14.98 39.77
CA ASN A 312 18.05 14.73 38.38
C ASN A 312 19.19 13.71 38.30
N ILE A 313 20.16 13.75 39.21
CA ILE A 313 21.26 12.77 39.26
C ILE A 313 20.74 11.37 39.59
N LEU A 314 19.78 11.25 40.51
CA LEU A 314 19.14 9.97 40.83
C LEU A 314 18.30 9.45 39.65
N GLU A 315 17.51 10.30 39.01
CA GLU A 315 16.74 9.94 37.81
C GLU A 315 17.67 9.50 36.67
N MET A 316 18.76 10.24 36.43
CA MET A 316 19.77 9.86 35.44
C MET A 316 20.48 8.55 35.80
N ALA A 317 20.69 8.26 37.09
CA ALA A 317 21.27 7.00 37.53
C ALA A 317 20.30 5.82 37.33
N GLU A 318 19.01 6.01 37.60
CA GLU A 318 17.95 5.03 37.35
C GLU A 318 17.71 4.80 35.86
N GLU A 319 17.70 5.86 35.06
CA GLU A 319 17.64 5.79 33.60
C GLU A 319 18.85 5.05 33.03
N ARG A 320 20.07 5.39 33.48
CA ARG A 320 21.29 4.68 33.06
C ARG A 320 21.31 3.21 33.48
N THR A 321 20.62 2.86 34.57
CA THR A 321 20.49 1.47 35.02
C THR A 321 19.48 0.71 34.15
N ARG A 322 18.33 1.31 33.87
CA ARG A 322 17.34 0.77 32.91
C ARG A 322 17.92 0.61 31.52
N ASP A 323 18.65 1.61 31.03
CA ASP A 323 19.31 1.57 29.73
C ASP A 323 20.36 0.46 29.67
N LYS A 324 21.10 0.21 30.76
CA LYS A 324 22.04 -0.92 30.82
C LYS A 324 21.32 -2.27 30.76
N GLU A 325 20.22 -2.43 31.49
CA GLU A 325 19.41 -3.66 31.47
C GLU A 325 18.78 -3.89 30.09
N ASP A 326 18.27 -2.83 29.46
CA ASP A 326 17.73 -2.87 28.11
C ASP A 326 18.83 -3.16 27.07
N LEU A 327 20.02 -2.58 27.22
CA LEU A 327 21.17 -2.88 26.36
C LEU A 327 21.61 -4.34 26.48
N GLU A 328 21.61 -4.91 27.68
CA GLU A 328 21.89 -6.33 27.89
C GLU A 328 20.81 -7.23 27.29
N ARG A 329 19.53 -6.86 27.43
CA ARG A 329 18.41 -7.58 26.78
C ARG A 329 18.54 -7.55 25.27
N LEU A 330 18.79 -6.37 24.70
CA LEU A 330 18.97 -6.18 23.26
C LEU A 330 20.20 -6.93 22.75
N ARG A 331 21.32 -6.96 23.49
CA ARG A 331 22.50 -7.77 23.14
C ARG A 331 22.21 -9.27 23.17
N LYS A 332 21.44 -9.76 24.15
CA LYS A 332 21.02 -11.17 24.19
C LYS A 332 20.12 -11.51 22.99
N GLN A 333 19.17 -10.64 22.65
CA GLN A 333 18.34 -10.79 21.46
C GLN A 333 19.16 -10.75 20.16
N GLU A 334 20.13 -9.85 20.07
CA GLU A 334 21.06 -9.76 18.93
C GLU A 334 21.86 -11.06 18.78
N GLN A 335 22.43 -11.59 19.87
CA GLN A 335 23.16 -12.86 19.86
C GLN A 335 22.26 -14.04 19.47
N GLN A 336 21.02 -14.08 19.97
CA GLN A 336 20.04 -15.11 19.62
C GLN A 336 19.69 -15.04 18.13
N MET A 337 19.45 -13.84 17.61
CA MET A 337 19.11 -13.61 16.22
C MET A 337 20.29 -13.91 15.29
N ARG A 338 21.52 -13.57 15.68
CA ARG A 338 22.75 -13.96 14.97
C ARG A 338 22.94 -15.48 14.96
N SER A 339 22.63 -16.16 16.07
CA SER A 339 22.68 -17.63 16.14
C SER A 339 21.66 -18.25 15.19
N ILE A 340 20.40 -17.78 15.19
CA ILE A 340 19.35 -18.22 14.27
C ILE A 340 19.75 -17.95 12.82
N ILE A 341 20.27 -16.76 12.51
CA ILE A 341 20.76 -16.42 11.15
C ILE A 341 21.88 -17.38 10.74
N LYS A 342 22.81 -17.71 11.64
CA LYS A 342 23.89 -18.65 11.34
C LYS A 342 23.35 -20.06 11.09
N THR A 343 22.41 -20.54 11.91
CA THR A 343 21.75 -21.84 11.72
C THR A 343 20.91 -21.87 10.44
N MET A 344 20.20 -20.78 10.12
CA MET A 344 19.46 -20.65 8.87
C MET A 344 20.38 -20.58 7.66
N GLN A 345 21.54 -19.90 7.76
CA GLN A 345 22.55 -19.87 6.71
C GLN A 345 23.19 -21.25 6.49
N GLU A 346 23.45 -22.00 7.56
CA GLU A 346 23.95 -23.38 7.49
C GLU A 346 22.90 -24.34 6.88
N GLN A 347 21.62 -24.18 7.22
CA GLN A 347 20.50 -24.91 6.59
C GLN A 347 20.29 -24.52 5.12
N VAL A 348 20.42 -23.24 4.79
CA VAL A 348 20.36 -22.74 3.40
C VAL A 348 21.55 -23.26 2.59
N LEU A 349 22.75 -23.38 3.14
CA LEU A 349 23.89 -24.04 2.46
C LEU A 349 23.62 -25.54 2.19
N LEU A 350 22.90 -26.21 3.06
CA LEU A 350 22.47 -27.61 2.88
C LEU A 350 21.33 -27.76 1.85
N ILE A 351 20.45 -26.77 1.75
CA ILE A 351 19.37 -26.73 0.75
C ILE A 351 19.90 -26.30 -0.64
N MET A 352 20.82 -25.33 -0.68
CA MET A 352 21.47 -24.88 -1.92
C MET A 352 22.40 -25.93 -2.52
N SER A 353 22.97 -26.83 -1.70
CA SER A 353 23.74 -27.99 -2.20
C SER A 353 22.87 -29.15 -2.69
N SER A 354 21.56 -29.13 -2.42
CA SER A 354 20.59 -30.14 -2.86
C SER A 354 19.62 -29.67 -3.96
N SER A 355 19.58 -28.38 -4.29
CA SER A 355 18.84 -27.87 -5.45
C SER A 355 19.64 -28.07 -6.73
N SER A 356 19.10 -28.83 -7.70
CA SER A 356 19.66 -28.87 -9.05
C SER A 356 19.79 -27.44 -9.61
N PRO A 357 20.92 -27.09 -10.26
CA PRO A 357 21.12 -25.75 -10.80
C PRO A 357 19.99 -25.36 -11.75
N VAL A 358 19.52 -24.12 -11.66
CA VAL A 358 18.50 -23.58 -12.59
C VAL A 358 19.05 -23.75 -14.01
N PRO A 359 18.32 -24.43 -14.92
CA PRO A 359 18.83 -24.70 -16.26
C PRO A 359 19.00 -23.38 -17.02
N LEU A 360 20.02 -23.31 -17.88
CA LEU A 360 20.22 -22.14 -18.73
C LEU A 360 19.39 -22.28 -20.01
N LEU A 361 18.57 -21.27 -20.29
CA LEU A 361 17.83 -21.11 -21.54
C LEU A 361 18.29 -19.81 -22.20
N THR A 362 18.97 -19.90 -23.34
CA THR A 362 19.57 -18.74 -24.03
C THR A 362 18.96 -18.61 -25.43
N THR A 363 18.71 -17.38 -25.86
CA THR A 363 18.18 -17.03 -27.18
C THR A 363 18.99 -15.87 -27.78
N PRO A 364 18.77 -15.49 -29.06
CA PRO A 364 19.40 -14.29 -29.62
C PRO A 364 19.14 -13.00 -28.82
N LEU A 365 17.99 -12.91 -28.14
CA LEU A 365 17.67 -11.79 -27.25
C LEU A 365 18.64 -11.73 -26.06
N CYS A 366 18.99 -12.88 -25.49
CA CYS A 366 19.93 -12.98 -24.38
C CYS A 366 21.31 -12.42 -24.76
N THR A 367 21.83 -12.83 -25.92
CA THR A 367 23.10 -12.33 -26.45
C THR A 367 23.05 -10.83 -26.72
N LEU A 368 21.96 -10.35 -27.33
CA LEU A 368 21.79 -8.95 -27.68
C LEU A 368 21.75 -8.02 -26.46
N LEU A 369 21.03 -8.44 -25.41
CA LEU A 369 20.86 -7.64 -24.19
C LEU A 369 21.93 -7.89 -23.13
N GLY A 370 22.71 -8.97 -23.24
CA GLY A 370 23.69 -9.37 -22.23
C GLY A 370 23.04 -9.97 -20.98
N ILE A 371 21.97 -10.75 -21.15
CA ILE A 371 21.22 -11.39 -20.05
C ILE A 371 21.28 -12.92 -20.13
N LYS A 372 20.98 -13.58 -19.00
CA LYS A 372 21.05 -15.05 -18.89
C LYS A 372 19.80 -15.74 -19.41
N HIS A 373 18.64 -15.10 -19.22
CA HIS A 373 17.32 -15.68 -19.46
C HIS A 373 16.49 -14.76 -20.36
N PRO A 374 15.68 -15.30 -21.29
CA PRO A 374 14.91 -14.51 -22.26
C PRO A 374 13.61 -13.95 -21.64
N ILE A 375 13.72 -13.39 -20.44
CA ILE A 375 12.61 -12.83 -19.64
C ILE A 375 12.89 -11.35 -19.38
N MET A 376 11.94 -10.52 -19.81
CA MET A 376 11.93 -9.09 -19.60
C MET A 376 10.78 -8.73 -18.65
N LEU A 377 11.02 -7.82 -17.71
CA LEU A 377 9.97 -7.24 -16.87
C LEU A 377 9.21 -6.15 -17.63
N ALA A 378 7.87 -6.16 -17.60
CA ALA A 378 7.00 -5.09 -18.08
C ALA A 378 7.31 -3.74 -17.42
N GLY A 379 7.48 -2.70 -18.24
CA GLY A 379 7.45 -1.31 -17.77
C GLY A 379 6.02 -0.93 -17.35
N MET A 380 5.75 -1.00 -16.07
CA MET A 380 4.45 -0.76 -15.46
C MET A 380 4.54 0.45 -14.52
N ALA A 381 3.91 1.56 -14.88
CA ALA A 381 3.89 2.76 -14.04
C ALA A 381 3.51 2.43 -12.59
N ARG A 382 4.30 2.98 -11.66
CA ARG A 382 4.18 2.77 -10.19
C ARG A 382 4.38 1.33 -9.70
N THR A 383 4.49 0.34 -10.60
CA THR A 383 4.63 -1.07 -10.22
C THR A 383 6.05 -1.57 -10.44
N SER A 384 6.63 -1.31 -11.61
CA SER A 384 8.01 -1.66 -11.94
C SER A 384 8.96 -0.50 -11.62
N GLY A 385 9.05 -0.19 -10.31
CA GLY A 385 10.04 0.73 -9.76
C GLY A 385 11.43 0.11 -9.64
N GLY A 386 12.35 0.81 -8.97
CA GLY A 386 13.74 0.39 -8.82
C GLY A 386 13.93 -1.02 -8.24
N PRO A 387 13.25 -1.40 -7.13
CA PRO A 387 13.43 -2.70 -6.49
C PRO A 387 13.02 -3.88 -7.38
N LEU A 388 11.84 -3.81 -8.02
CA LEU A 388 11.36 -4.89 -8.88
C LEU A 388 12.25 -5.06 -10.13
N ALA A 389 12.62 -3.96 -10.77
CA ALA A 389 13.49 -4.01 -11.93
C ALA A 389 14.87 -4.58 -11.57
N ALA A 390 15.46 -4.14 -10.45
CA ALA A 390 16.71 -4.70 -9.96
C ALA A 390 16.61 -6.21 -9.66
N ALA A 391 15.53 -6.64 -8.99
CA ALA A 391 15.31 -8.05 -8.66
C ALA A 391 15.26 -8.96 -9.91
N VAL A 392 14.60 -8.51 -10.97
CA VAL A 392 14.53 -9.26 -12.24
C VAL A 392 15.89 -9.31 -12.95
N SER A 393 16.63 -8.20 -12.98
CA SER A 393 18.00 -8.18 -13.53
C SER A 393 18.95 -9.07 -12.73
N ASN A 394 18.88 -9.04 -11.39
CA ASN A 394 19.68 -9.90 -10.50
C ASN A 394 19.38 -11.39 -10.73
N ALA A 395 18.12 -11.74 -11.05
CA ALA A 395 17.70 -13.09 -11.38
C ALA A 395 18.13 -13.56 -12.79
N GLY A 396 18.78 -12.70 -13.57
CA GLY A 396 19.31 -13.03 -14.90
C GLY A 396 18.40 -12.70 -16.07
N GLY A 397 17.22 -12.10 -15.82
CA GLY A 397 16.42 -11.44 -16.85
C GLY A 397 16.89 -9.99 -17.08
N ILE A 398 16.01 -9.15 -17.64
CA ILE A 398 16.21 -7.69 -17.67
C ILE A 398 15.04 -6.97 -17.01
N GLY A 399 15.34 -6.20 -15.97
CA GLY A 399 14.42 -5.27 -15.34
C GLY A 399 14.17 -4.05 -16.21
N THR A 400 12.92 -3.60 -16.28
CA THR A 400 12.53 -2.38 -16.99
C THR A 400 11.77 -1.45 -16.04
N ILE A 401 12.19 -0.18 -15.98
CA ILE A 401 11.48 0.85 -15.23
C ILE A 401 10.27 1.32 -16.03
N GLY A 402 9.12 1.45 -15.37
CA GLY A 402 7.89 1.97 -15.99
C GLY A 402 7.76 3.48 -15.78
N GLY A 403 8.18 4.28 -16.75
CA GLY A 403 8.33 5.73 -16.64
C GLY A 403 7.15 6.57 -17.15
N LEU A 404 5.96 6.00 -17.32
CA LEU A 404 4.78 6.76 -17.74
C LEU A 404 4.46 7.85 -16.70
N GLY A 405 4.50 9.11 -17.15
CA GLY A 405 4.19 10.30 -16.36
C GLY A 405 5.32 10.79 -15.45
N TYR A 406 6.55 10.24 -15.55
CA TYR A 406 7.69 10.71 -14.78
C TYR A 406 8.29 11.99 -15.36
N THR A 407 8.74 12.87 -14.47
CA THR A 407 9.69 13.94 -14.82
C THR A 407 11.11 13.37 -14.95
N PRO A 408 12.05 14.09 -15.59
CA PRO A 408 13.46 13.67 -15.65
C PRO A 408 14.08 13.40 -14.28
N GLU A 409 13.74 14.19 -13.26
CA GLU A 409 14.24 14.05 -11.89
C GLU A 409 13.71 12.77 -11.25
N GLN A 410 12.41 12.50 -11.38
CA GLN A 410 11.79 11.27 -10.86
C GLN A 410 12.38 10.03 -11.55
N LEU A 411 12.60 10.09 -12.88
CA LEU A 411 13.24 8.99 -13.58
C LEU A 411 14.68 8.76 -13.09
N GLN A 412 15.44 9.82 -12.83
CA GLN A 412 16.78 9.72 -12.28
C GLN A 412 16.77 9.06 -10.89
N GLU A 413 15.87 9.48 -9.99
CA GLU A 413 15.73 8.89 -8.65
C GLU A 413 15.42 7.39 -8.71
N ILE A 414 14.50 6.98 -9.59
CA ILE A 414 14.13 5.57 -9.75
C ILE A 414 15.27 4.75 -10.36
N ILE A 415 16.06 5.33 -11.28
CA ILE A 415 17.27 4.67 -11.81
C ILE A 415 18.32 4.52 -10.71
N ASP A 416 18.49 5.51 -9.84
CA ASP A 416 19.44 5.43 -8.73
C ASP A 416 19.03 4.35 -7.71
N GLU A 417 17.73 4.25 -7.41
CA GLU A 417 17.16 3.18 -6.60
C GLU A 417 17.33 1.80 -7.26
N LEU A 418 17.09 1.69 -8.57
CA LEU A 418 17.37 0.45 -9.31
C LEU A 418 18.83 0.06 -9.14
N LYS A 419 19.74 1.00 -9.44
CA LYS A 419 21.18 0.77 -9.38
C LYS A 419 21.61 0.41 -7.98
N SER A 420 21.07 1.00 -6.92
CA SER A 420 21.43 0.64 -5.54
C SER A 420 21.06 -0.81 -5.20
N ASN A 421 19.95 -1.31 -5.74
CA ASN A 421 19.44 -2.66 -5.51
C ASN A 421 20.05 -3.75 -6.42
N LEU A 422 20.84 -3.38 -7.44
CA LEU A 422 21.57 -4.36 -8.26
C LEU A 422 22.71 -5.03 -7.46
N THR A 423 22.81 -6.34 -7.56
CA THR A 423 23.92 -7.13 -7.01
C THR A 423 25.22 -6.91 -7.78
N ASP A 424 25.12 -6.57 -9.08
CA ASP A 424 26.22 -6.19 -9.94
C ASP A 424 25.79 -4.97 -10.77
N LYS A 425 26.54 -3.87 -10.67
CA LYS A 425 26.20 -2.59 -11.30
C LYS A 425 26.35 -2.61 -12.83
N SER A 426 26.97 -3.64 -13.38
CA SER A 426 27.08 -3.87 -14.83
C SER A 426 25.85 -4.55 -15.43
N LEU A 427 24.92 -5.05 -14.59
CA LEU A 427 23.72 -5.72 -15.08
C LEU A 427 22.86 -4.75 -15.90
N PRO A 428 22.33 -5.22 -17.06
CA PRO A 428 21.53 -4.37 -17.92
C PRO A 428 20.16 -4.09 -17.30
N PHE A 429 19.62 -2.91 -17.62
CA PHE A 429 18.26 -2.52 -17.32
C PHE A 429 17.68 -1.75 -18.50
N GLY A 430 16.35 -1.67 -18.55
CA GLY A 430 15.60 -0.90 -19.54
C GLY A 430 14.76 0.22 -18.93
N VAL A 431 14.30 1.13 -19.78
CA VAL A 431 13.35 2.18 -19.42
C VAL A 431 12.23 2.20 -20.45
N ASP A 432 10.99 2.12 -19.97
CA ASP A 432 9.76 2.17 -20.76
C ASP A 432 9.07 3.52 -20.60
N LEU A 433 8.82 4.20 -21.72
CA LEU A 433 7.97 5.38 -21.81
C LEU A 433 6.81 5.12 -22.77
N ALA A 434 5.67 5.76 -22.50
CA ALA A 434 4.52 5.75 -23.39
C ALA A 434 4.49 7.04 -24.23
N LEU A 435 4.60 6.90 -25.55
CA LEU A 435 4.73 7.99 -26.52
C LEU A 435 3.58 8.00 -27.53
N PRO A 436 2.31 8.19 -27.10
CA PRO A 436 1.18 8.15 -28.00
C PRO A 436 1.33 9.19 -29.12
N GLN A 437 0.97 8.80 -30.35
CA GLN A 437 0.88 9.75 -31.46
C GLN A 437 -0.12 10.86 -31.11
N VAL A 438 0.29 12.12 -31.24
CA VAL A 438 -0.56 13.30 -31.06
C VAL A 438 -0.83 13.94 -32.43
N GLY A 439 -2.08 14.36 -32.67
CA GLY A 439 -2.50 14.99 -33.92
C GLY A 439 -2.66 14.03 -35.12
N GLY A 440 -3.02 14.60 -36.27
CA GLY A 440 -3.28 13.84 -37.50
C GLY A 440 -4.42 12.83 -37.34
N SER A 441 -4.15 11.56 -37.66
CA SER A 441 -5.11 10.44 -37.52
C SER A 441 -5.17 9.82 -36.12
N ALA A 442 -4.53 10.44 -35.12
CA ALA A 442 -4.57 9.97 -33.74
C ALA A 442 -5.98 10.14 -33.11
N ARG A 443 -6.25 9.38 -32.05
CA ARG A 443 -7.45 9.60 -31.22
C ARG A 443 -7.40 10.99 -30.60
N LYS A 444 -8.53 11.69 -30.55
CA LYS A 444 -8.63 13.04 -30.00
C LYS A 444 -8.27 13.12 -28.51
N THR A 445 -8.42 12.02 -27.78
CA THR A 445 -8.04 11.90 -26.36
C THR A 445 -6.53 11.74 -26.15
N ASN A 446 -5.75 11.52 -27.22
CA ASN A 446 -4.30 11.40 -27.10
C ASN A 446 -3.69 12.76 -26.76
N HIS A 447 -2.79 12.74 -25.79
CA HIS A 447 -1.94 13.87 -25.43
C HIS A 447 -0.53 13.35 -25.14
N ASP A 448 0.44 14.25 -25.09
CA ASP A 448 1.82 13.91 -24.77
C ASP A 448 1.95 13.60 -23.27
N TYR A 449 2.26 12.34 -22.94
CA TYR A 449 2.46 11.89 -21.57
C TYR A 449 3.82 12.29 -20.99
N THR A 450 4.72 12.86 -21.80
CA THR A 450 6.00 13.40 -21.36
C THR A 450 5.94 14.89 -21.04
N HIS A 451 4.79 15.54 -21.27
CA HIS A 451 4.58 16.97 -21.04
C HIS A 451 5.68 17.85 -21.69
N GLY A 452 6.14 17.48 -22.89
CA GLY A 452 7.20 18.17 -23.62
C GLY A 452 8.63 17.87 -23.13
N GLN A 453 8.81 16.90 -22.23
CA GLN A 453 10.11 16.58 -21.61
C GLN A 453 10.80 15.32 -22.19
N LEU A 454 10.33 14.80 -23.34
CA LEU A 454 10.89 13.59 -23.95
C LEU A 454 12.40 13.66 -24.16
N ASP A 455 12.93 14.80 -24.60
CA ASP A 455 14.36 14.93 -24.89
C ASP A 455 15.23 14.91 -23.63
N GLN A 456 14.72 15.43 -22.51
CA GLN A 456 15.36 15.40 -21.19
C GLN A 456 15.27 14.01 -20.56
N LEU A 457 14.12 13.35 -20.68
CA LEU A 457 13.97 11.95 -20.26
C LEU A 457 14.93 11.05 -21.04
N THR A 458 15.05 11.26 -22.35
CA THR A 458 16.01 10.56 -23.22
C THR A 458 17.45 10.79 -22.77
N GLU A 459 17.78 12.03 -22.37
CA GLU A 459 19.12 12.34 -21.84
C GLU A 459 19.42 11.60 -20.53
N VAL A 460 18.46 11.53 -19.60
CA VAL A 460 18.60 10.76 -18.36
C VAL A 460 18.83 9.28 -18.67
N ILE A 461 18.12 8.72 -19.64
CA ILE A 461 18.26 7.31 -20.07
C ILE A 461 19.66 7.06 -20.64
N ILE A 462 20.13 7.93 -21.53
CA ILE A 462 21.46 7.85 -22.15
C ILE A 462 22.56 7.97 -21.10
N LYS A 463 22.52 9.02 -20.29
CA LYS A 463 23.51 9.31 -19.24
C LYS A 463 23.68 8.14 -18.27
N ASN A 464 22.60 7.42 -17.99
CA ASN A 464 22.61 6.32 -17.03
C ASN A 464 22.98 4.95 -17.64
N GLY A 465 23.17 4.87 -18.95
CA GLY A 465 23.60 3.64 -19.63
C GLY A 465 22.53 2.56 -19.69
N ALA A 466 21.25 2.93 -19.86
CA ALA A 466 20.20 1.94 -20.08
C ALA A 466 20.52 1.09 -21.32
N LYS A 467 20.30 -0.22 -21.25
CA LYS A 467 20.60 -1.13 -22.36
C LYS A 467 19.54 -1.07 -23.46
N ILE A 468 18.30 -0.78 -23.07
CA ILE A 468 17.14 -0.78 -23.95
C ILE A 468 16.14 0.31 -23.55
N PHE A 469 15.65 1.02 -24.54
CA PHE A 469 14.52 1.92 -24.44
C PHE A 469 13.28 1.25 -25.01
N ILE A 470 12.15 1.37 -24.33
CA ILE A 470 10.89 0.81 -24.76
C ILE A 470 9.85 1.91 -24.99
N SER A 471 9.19 1.84 -26.14
CA SER A 471 8.00 2.63 -26.45
C SER A 471 6.76 1.78 -26.28
N ALA A 472 6.09 1.89 -25.13
CA ALA A 472 4.89 1.11 -24.85
C ALA A 472 3.68 1.51 -25.71
N VAL A 473 3.61 2.77 -26.09
CA VAL A 473 2.49 3.32 -26.85
C VAL A 473 3.04 4.23 -27.94
N GLY A 474 2.59 4.03 -29.18
CA GLY A 474 3.07 4.83 -30.31
C GLY A 474 4.49 4.49 -30.73
N VAL A 475 4.94 5.10 -31.84
CA VAL A 475 6.29 4.92 -32.38
C VAL A 475 7.11 6.15 -31.97
N PRO A 476 8.32 5.98 -31.41
CA PRO A 476 9.16 7.10 -31.02
C PRO A 476 9.46 8.02 -32.21
N PRO A 477 9.62 9.33 -31.98
CA PRO A 477 10.11 10.24 -33.01
C PRO A 477 11.47 9.79 -33.56
N ALA A 478 11.70 9.99 -34.85
CA ALA A 478 12.93 9.55 -35.52
C ALA A 478 14.21 10.15 -34.90
N HIS A 479 14.15 11.40 -34.40
CA HIS A 479 15.28 12.02 -33.72
C HIS A 479 15.60 11.36 -32.39
N THR A 480 14.59 10.89 -31.66
CA THR A 480 14.75 10.13 -30.41
C THR A 480 15.40 8.77 -30.68
N ILE A 481 14.95 8.04 -31.71
CA ILE A 481 15.57 6.76 -32.12
C ILE A 481 17.04 6.97 -32.47
N LYS A 482 17.33 7.99 -33.28
CA LYS A 482 18.70 8.35 -33.67
C LYS A 482 19.59 8.62 -32.45
N ARG A 483 19.15 9.46 -31.50
CA ARG A 483 19.93 9.78 -30.28
C ARG A 483 20.20 8.53 -29.43
N LEU A 484 19.20 7.65 -29.28
CA LEU A 484 19.35 6.39 -28.54
C LEU A 484 20.35 5.45 -29.22
N HIS A 485 20.27 5.33 -30.55
CA HIS A 485 21.21 4.52 -31.34
C HIS A 485 22.64 5.05 -31.31
N GLU A 486 22.84 6.37 -31.38
CA GLU A 486 24.15 7.02 -31.23
C GLU A 486 24.79 6.71 -29.86
N ALA A 487 23.97 6.49 -28.83
CA ALA A 487 24.40 6.05 -27.51
C ALA A 487 24.49 4.51 -27.35
N GLY A 488 24.24 3.74 -28.41
CA GLY A 488 24.25 2.27 -28.38
C GLY A 488 23.07 1.60 -27.66
N ILE A 489 21.97 2.35 -27.45
CA ILE A 489 20.76 1.88 -26.76
C ILE A 489 19.79 1.28 -27.77
N LEU A 490 19.35 0.05 -27.52
CA LEU A 490 18.37 -0.63 -28.36
C LEU A 490 16.98 -0.01 -28.18
N VAL A 491 16.19 0.06 -29.25
CA VAL A 491 14.82 0.55 -29.21
C VAL A 491 13.84 -0.60 -29.44
N MET A 492 12.98 -0.85 -28.45
CA MET A 492 11.85 -1.77 -28.58
C MET A 492 10.53 -1.01 -28.69
N ASN A 493 9.63 -1.48 -29.54
CA ASN A 493 8.31 -0.86 -29.72
C ASN A 493 7.18 -1.87 -29.56
N MET A 494 6.16 -1.53 -28.78
CA MET A 494 4.96 -2.35 -28.64
C MET A 494 4.06 -2.30 -29.87
N VAL A 495 3.57 -3.47 -30.28
CA VAL A 495 2.66 -3.65 -31.40
C VAL A 495 1.54 -4.61 -31.04
N GLY A 496 0.29 -4.13 -31.18
CA GLY A 496 -0.92 -4.95 -31.01
C GLY A 496 -1.55 -5.44 -32.31
N ALA A 497 -0.93 -5.16 -33.47
CA ALA A 497 -1.42 -5.59 -34.78
C ALA A 497 -0.30 -5.61 -35.84
N PRO A 498 -0.36 -6.48 -36.88
CA PRO A 498 0.66 -6.56 -37.93
C PRO A 498 0.99 -5.23 -38.62
N LYS A 499 -0.02 -4.40 -38.89
CA LYS A 499 0.19 -3.07 -39.50
C LYS A 499 1.05 -2.12 -38.65
N HIS A 500 1.09 -2.31 -37.33
CA HIS A 500 1.91 -1.49 -36.43
C HIS A 500 3.39 -1.88 -36.54
N ALA A 501 3.70 -3.16 -36.78
CA ALA A 501 5.07 -3.67 -36.90
C ALA A 501 5.82 -3.02 -38.06
N GLU A 502 5.24 -2.97 -39.25
CA GLU A 502 5.90 -2.34 -40.40
C GLU A 502 6.20 -0.86 -40.15
N LYS A 503 5.27 -0.13 -39.54
CA LYS A 503 5.47 1.31 -39.23
C LYS A 503 6.63 1.50 -38.25
N ALA A 504 6.69 0.69 -37.20
CA ALA A 504 7.75 0.76 -36.20
C ALA A 504 9.11 0.37 -36.79
N LEU A 505 9.19 -0.72 -37.55
CA LEU A 505 10.43 -1.18 -38.18
C LEU A 505 10.96 -0.17 -39.22
N ARG A 506 10.09 0.44 -40.02
CA ARG A 506 10.50 1.51 -40.95
C ARG A 506 11.01 2.77 -40.23
N ALA A 507 10.54 3.03 -39.00
CA ALA A 507 11.08 4.11 -38.18
C ALA A 507 12.46 3.79 -37.58
N GLY A 508 12.88 2.52 -37.62
CA GLY A 508 14.21 2.09 -37.22
C GLY A 508 14.29 1.41 -35.85
N VAL A 509 13.19 0.88 -35.32
CA VAL A 509 13.24 0.13 -34.05
C VAL A 509 13.94 -1.23 -34.25
N ASP A 510 14.59 -1.73 -33.20
CA ASP A 510 15.42 -2.95 -33.25
C ASP A 510 14.63 -4.21 -32.85
N ILE A 511 13.68 -4.04 -31.95
CA ILE A 511 12.89 -5.12 -31.35
C ILE A 511 11.40 -4.74 -31.39
N LEU A 512 10.54 -5.69 -31.73
CA LEU A 512 9.09 -5.55 -31.62
C LEU A 512 8.58 -6.32 -30.41
N CYS A 513 7.76 -5.67 -29.58
CA CYS A 513 6.96 -6.38 -28.58
C CYS A 513 5.58 -6.68 -29.14
N ALA A 514 5.29 -7.96 -29.42
CA ALA A 514 3.98 -8.42 -29.85
C ALA A 514 3.10 -8.69 -28.64
N GLN A 515 2.24 -7.72 -28.27
CA GLN A 515 1.37 -7.83 -27.11
C GLN A 515 -0.04 -8.27 -27.48
N GLY A 516 -0.42 -9.48 -27.07
CA GLY A 516 -1.79 -9.99 -27.24
C GLY A 516 -2.83 -9.23 -26.40
N GLY A 517 -4.08 -9.27 -26.86
CA GLY A 517 -5.24 -8.63 -26.22
C GLY A 517 -5.56 -9.09 -24.78
N GLU A 518 -4.92 -10.18 -24.34
CA GLU A 518 -4.96 -10.72 -22.98
C GLU A 518 -4.09 -9.92 -22.01
N GLY A 519 -3.15 -9.11 -22.51
CA GLY A 519 -2.27 -8.26 -21.71
C GLY A 519 -3.00 -7.20 -20.89
N GLY A 520 -2.44 -6.84 -19.74
CA GLY A 520 -2.92 -5.73 -18.90
C GLY A 520 -2.45 -4.36 -19.42
N GLY A 521 -3.12 -3.29 -18.99
CA GLY A 521 -2.82 -1.94 -19.47
C GLY A 521 -3.20 -1.76 -20.94
N HIS A 522 -2.62 -0.79 -21.63
CA HIS A 522 -2.94 -0.52 -23.04
C HIS A 522 -2.65 -1.74 -23.92
N THR A 523 -3.68 -2.28 -24.58
CA THR A 523 -3.56 -3.48 -25.40
C THR A 523 -4.54 -3.48 -26.58
N GLY A 524 -4.23 -4.28 -27.60
CA GLY A 524 -5.08 -4.54 -28.75
C GLY A 524 -6.17 -5.59 -28.47
N ASP A 525 -6.68 -6.19 -29.55
CA ASP A 525 -7.75 -7.20 -29.55
C ASP A 525 -7.33 -8.56 -30.07
N ILE A 526 -6.25 -8.64 -30.84
CA ILE A 526 -5.74 -9.89 -31.39
C ILE A 526 -5.11 -10.72 -30.26
N ALA A 527 -5.55 -11.97 -30.13
CA ALA A 527 -5.01 -12.94 -29.17
C ALA A 527 -3.52 -13.22 -29.41
N ASN A 528 -2.79 -13.54 -28.35
CA ASN A 528 -1.33 -13.74 -28.41
C ASN A 528 -0.92 -14.83 -29.43
N SER A 529 -1.67 -15.92 -29.50
CA SER A 529 -1.42 -17.10 -30.34
C SER A 529 -1.51 -16.81 -31.83
N ILE A 530 -2.22 -15.74 -32.19
CA ILE A 530 -2.36 -15.26 -33.57
C ILE A 530 -1.37 -14.12 -33.82
N LEU A 531 -1.29 -13.17 -32.89
CA LEU A 531 -0.50 -11.96 -33.06
C LEU A 531 0.99 -12.26 -33.14
N ILE A 532 1.54 -13.02 -32.19
CA ILE A 532 2.98 -13.26 -32.08
C ILE A 532 3.59 -13.81 -33.38
N PRO A 533 3.13 -14.95 -33.94
CA PRO A 533 3.71 -15.48 -35.18
C PRO A 533 3.52 -14.53 -36.38
N ALA A 534 2.40 -13.80 -36.46
CA ALA A 534 2.17 -12.82 -37.52
C ALA A 534 3.19 -11.66 -37.45
N ILE A 535 3.52 -11.18 -36.25
CA ILE A 535 4.55 -10.14 -36.06
C ILE A 535 5.94 -10.69 -36.37
N VAL A 536 6.24 -11.94 -36.00
CA VAL A 536 7.50 -12.62 -36.35
C VAL A 536 7.70 -12.67 -37.86
N ASP A 537 6.67 -12.99 -38.64
CA ASP A 537 6.77 -13.05 -40.10
C ASP A 537 6.95 -11.67 -40.75
N VAL A 538 6.45 -10.60 -40.13
CA VAL A 538 6.78 -9.24 -40.54
C VAL A 538 8.23 -8.92 -40.19
N ALA A 539 8.67 -9.18 -38.95
CA ALA A 539 9.99 -8.84 -38.44
C ALA A 539 11.13 -9.47 -39.25
N LYS A 540 10.97 -10.72 -39.72
CA LYS A 540 11.96 -11.42 -40.57
C LYS A 540 12.36 -10.66 -41.83
N LYS A 541 11.53 -9.73 -42.31
CA LYS A 541 11.78 -8.93 -43.52
C LYS A 541 12.66 -7.70 -43.26
N TYR A 542 12.97 -7.42 -42.00
CA TYR A 542 13.66 -6.20 -41.57
C TYR A 542 14.89 -6.52 -40.72
N LYS A 543 15.82 -5.58 -40.71
CA LYS A 543 17.03 -5.62 -39.88
C LYS A 543 17.07 -4.42 -38.96
N SER A 544 17.58 -4.62 -37.75
CA SER A 544 17.86 -3.56 -36.80
C SER A 544 18.92 -2.62 -37.40
N PRO A 545 18.67 -1.29 -37.45
CA PRO A 545 19.66 -0.33 -37.92
C PRO A 545 20.90 -0.27 -37.03
N LEU A 546 20.74 -0.48 -35.72
CA LEU A 546 21.84 -0.43 -34.76
C LEU A 546 22.78 -1.63 -34.88
N THR A 547 22.24 -2.83 -35.11
CA THR A 547 23.00 -4.10 -35.03
C THR A 547 23.28 -4.75 -36.38
N GLY A 548 22.53 -4.38 -37.42
CA GLY A 548 22.55 -5.06 -38.72
C GLY A 548 21.98 -6.48 -38.73
N GLN A 549 21.49 -6.98 -37.58
CA GLN A 549 20.90 -8.31 -37.42
C GLN A 549 19.39 -8.29 -37.72
N PRO A 550 18.75 -9.44 -37.98
CA PRO A 550 17.29 -9.53 -38.11
C PRO A 550 16.59 -8.90 -36.90
N ALA A 551 15.51 -8.16 -37.15
CA ALA A 551 14.71 -7.59 -36.07
C ALA A 551 14.12 -8.71 -35.20
N LEU A 552 14.24 -8.58 -33.87
CA LEU A 552 13.74 -9.58 -32.94
C LEU A 552 12.29 -9.27 -32.53
N VAL A 553 11.56 -10.31 -32.14
CA VAL A 553 10.23 -10.18 -31.54
C VAL A 553 10.27 -10.69 -30.10
N VAL A 554 9.68 -9.95 -29.18
CA VAL A 554 9.43 -10.34 -27.80
C VAL A 554 7.92 -10.50 -27.64
N ALA A 555 7.48 -11.62 -27.07
CA ALA A 555 6.07 -11.89 -26.85
C ALA A 555 5.56 -11.25 -25.55
N ALA A 556 4.35 -10.71 -25.56
CA ALA A 556 3.70 -10.16 -24.37
C ALA A 556 2.19 -10.46 -24.36
N GLY A 557 1.58 -10.39 -23.18
CA GLY A 557 0.15 -10.65 -22.99
C GLY A 557 -0.19 -12.12 -22.76
N GLY A 558 -0.83 -12.44 -21.63
CA GLY A 558 -1.17 -13.81 -21.27
C GLY A 558 -0.02 -14.67 -20.72
N ILE A 559 1.18 -14.11 -20.57
CA ILE A 559 2.39 -14.83 -20.14
C ILE A 559 2.55 -14.75 -18.62
N ASN A 560 2.74 -15.89 -17.95
CA ASN A 560 2.86 -15.96 -16.48
C ASN A 560 3.79 -17.06 -15.94
N ASP A 561 4.06 -18.09 -16.72
CA ASP A 561 4.81 -19.26 -16.27
C ASP A 561 5.71 -19.83 -17.39
N GLY A 562 6.41 -20.93 -17.12
CA GLY A 562 7.31 -21.50 -18.12
C GLY A 562 6.63 -22.12 -19.33
N ARG A 563 5.36 -22.54 -19.22
CA ARG A 563 4.59 -23.06 -20.36
C ARG A 563 4.33 -21.95 -21.37
N SER A 564 3.91 -20.78 -20.88
CA SER A 564 3.70 -19.60 -21.72
C SER A 564 4.99 -19.04 -22.32
N LEU A 565 6.12 -19.11 -21.60
CA LEU A 565 7.45 -18.82 -22.14
C LEU A 565 7.82 -19.80 -23.28
N ALA A 566 7.74 -21.11 -23.03
CA ALA A 566 8.04 -22.11 -24.06
C ALA A 566 7.16 -21.95 -25.30
N SER A 567 5.85 -21.74 -25.12
CA SER A 567 4.90 -21.49 -26.22
C SER A 567 5.31 -20.25 -27.04
N SER A 568 5.69 -19.16 -26.38
CA SER A 568 6.10 -17.93 -27.05
C SER A 568 7.36 -18.12 -27.90
N LEU A 569 8.33 -18.90 -27.38
CA LEU A 569 9.53 -19.26 -28.15
C LEU A 569 9.19 -20.13 -29.37
N MET A 570 8.26 -21.09 -29.21
CA MET A 570 7.79 -21.93 -30.32
C MET A 570 7.00 -21.15 -31.39
N GLN A 571 6.37 -20.04 -31.01
CA GLN A 571 5.74 -19.10 -31.95
C GLN A 571 6.77 -18.21 -32.69
N GLY A 572 8.06 -18.32 -32.36
CA GLY A 572 9.15 -17.61 -33.02
C GLY A 572 9.62 -16.33 -32.32
N ALA A 573 9.08 -16.00 -31.15
CA ALA A 573 9.62 -14.91 -30.33
C ALA A 573 11.00 -15.29 -29.77
N ALA A 574 11.86 -14.29 -29.58
CA ALA A 574 13.18 -14.47 -28.97
C ALA A 574 13.15 -14.38 -27.44
N GLY A 575 12.01 -14.03 -26.84
CA GLY A 575 11.81 -13.98 -25.40
C GLY A 575 10.43 -13.45 -25.05
N VAL A 576 10.22 -13.17 -23.77
CA VAL A 576 8.93 -12.72 -23.24
C VAL A 576 9.05 -11.45 -22.44
N TRP A 577 8.00 -10.65 -22.47
CA TRP A 577 7.84 -9.44 -21.69
C TRP A 577 6.61 -9.57 -20.79
N VAL A 578 6.85 -9.62 -19.48
CA VAL A 578 5.91 -10.16 -18.49
C VAL A 578 5.46 -9.07 -17.53
N GLY A 579 4.14 -8.86 -17.43
CA GLY A 579 3.54 -7.84 -16.56
C GLY A 579 2.84 -8.42 -15.34
N THR A 580 1.59 -8.85 -15.50
CA THR A 580 0.69 -9.23 -14.39
C THR A 580 1.28 -10.26 -13.41
N ARG A 581 2.08 -11.22 -13.88
CA ARG A 581 2.79 -12.16 -12.99
C ARG A 581 3.76 -11.46 -12.03
N PHE A 582 4.45 -10.42 -12.48
CA PHE A 582 5.36 -9.62 -11.65
C PHE A 582 4.64 -8.53 -10.85
N VAL A 583 3.37 -8.22 -11.14
CA VAL A 583 2.54 -7.42 -10.21
C VAL A 583 2.39 -8.18 -8.89
N ALA A 584 2.12 -9.48 -8.96
CA ALA A 584 2.06 -10.39 -7.81
C ALA A 584 3.47 -10.85 -7.37
N SER A 585 4.37 -9.89 -7.16
CA SER A 585 5.68 -10.12 -6.54
C SER A 585 5.93 -9.24 -5.33
N THR A 586 6.85 -9.67 -4.46
CA THR A 586 7.14 -8.94 -3.21
C THR A 586 7.73 -7.55 -3.46
N GLU A 587 8.58 -7.43 -4.47
CA GLU A 587 9.34 -6.23 -4.84
C GLU A 587 8.54 -5.23 -5.66
N ALA A 588 7.35 -5.61 -6.15
CA ALA A 588 6.50 -4.72 -6.92
C ALA A 588 6.06 -3.50 -6.10
N GLY A 589 6.21 -2.31 -6.68
CA GLY A 589 5.94 -1.02 -6.02
C GLY A 589 4.46 -0.65 -5.91
N CYS A 590 3.57 -1.44 -6.53
CA CYS A 590 2.12 -1.27 -6.37
C CYS A 590 1.67 -1.64 -4.96
N SER A 591 0.45 -1.23 -4.59
CA SER A 591 -0.10 -1.50 -3.26
C SER A 591 -0.37 -2.99 -3.05
N ASP A 592 -0.35 -3.43 -1.79
CA ASP A 592 -0.65 -4.83 -1.46
C ASP A 592 -2.07 -5.24 -1.91
N GLN A 593 -3.03 -4.30 -1.91
CA GLN A 593 -4.36 -4.54 -2.47
C GLN A 593 -4.32 -4.85 -3.97
N HIS A 594 -3.45 -4.20 -4.75
CA HIS A 594 -3.29 -4.51 -6.18
C HIS A 594 -2.69 -5.91 -6.35
N LYS A 595 -1.66 -6.26 -5.58
CA LYS A 595 -1.05 -7.60 -5.60
C LYS A 595 -2.09 -8.67 -5.27
N GLN A 596 -2.87 -8.45 -4.21
CA GLN A 596 -3.92 -9.35 -3.77
C GLN A 596 -5.06 -9.47 -4.81
N ALA A 597 -5.47 -8.34 -5.40
CA ALA A 597 -6.48 -8.33 -6.45
C ALA A 597 -6.06 -9.13 -7.70
N VAL A 598 -4.76 -9.22 -8.00
CA VAL A 598 -4.26 -10.10 -9.08
C VAL A 598 -4.44 -11.57 -8.71
N VAL A 599 -4.17 -11.94 -7.46
CA VAL A 599 -4.25 -13.33 -6.98
C VAL A 599 -5.70 -13.81 -6.78
N GLU A 600 -6.60 -12.89 -6.44
CA GLU A 600 -8.02 -13.20 -6.21
C GLU A 600 -8.87 -13.17 -7.49
N ALA A 601 -8.40 -12.52 -8.55
CA ALA A 601 -9.17 -12.32 -9.78
C ALA A 601 -9.32 -13.62 -10.59
N GLY A 602 -10.54 -13.91 -11.02
CA GLY A 602 -10.86 -14.99 -11.95
C GLY A 602 -10.68 -14.61 -13.42
N PHE A 603 -10.97 -15.56 -14.32
CA PHE A 603 -10.83 -15.41 -15.77
C PHE A 603 -11.68 -14.29 -16.40
N ASN A 604 -12.81 -13.94 -15.76
CA ASN A 604 -13.79 -12.98 -16.28
C ASN A 604 -13.73 -11.62 -15.59
N ASP A 605 -12.78 -11.41 -14.66
CA ASP A 605 -12.75 -10.23 -13.80
C ASP A 605 -12.04 -9.03 -14.44
N THR A 606 -11.66 -9.12 -15.72
CA THR A 606 -10.99 -8.03 -16.44
C THR A 606 -11.76 -7.63 -17.69
N VAL A 607 -11.75 -6.33 -17.99
CA VAL A 607 -12.38 -5.76 -19.19
C VAL A 607 -11.39 -4.85 -19.91
N ARG A 608 -11.53 -4.74 -21.24
CA ARG A 608 -10.83 -3.71 -22.01
C ARG A 608 -11.74 -2.50 -22.18
N THR A 609 -11.32 -1.37 -21.64
CA THR A 609 -12.12 -0.15 -21.51
C THR A 609 -11.42 1.05 -22.17
N LEU A 610 -12.19 2.09 -22.51
CA LEU A 610 -11.68 3.42 -22.88
C LEU A 610 -11.73 4.42 -21.72
N VAL A 611 -12.35 4.06 -20.59
CA VAL A 611 -12.73 4.99 -19.52
C VAL A 611 -11.53 5.73 -18.91
N LEU A 612 -10.41 5.03 -18.72
CA LEU A 612 -9.26 5.59 -17.98
C LEU A 612 -8.34 6.48 -18.83
N SER A 613 -8.33 6.33 -20.16
CA SER A 613 -7.35 7.06 -21.01
C SER A 613 -7.87 7.46 -22.39
N GLY A 614 -9.11 7.11 -22.73
CA GLY A 614 -9.65 7.21 -24.10
C GLY A 614 -9.01 6.24 -25.10
N ARG A 615 -8.07 5.40 -24.65
CA ARG A 615 -7.41 4.35 -25.42
C ARG A 615 -7.74 2.98 -24.83
N PRO A 616 -7.88 1.93 -25.66
CA PRO A 616 -8.15 0.60 -25.15
C PRO A 616 -7.06 0.15 -24.18
N LEU A 617 -7.47 -0.15 -22.95
CA LEU A 617 -6.61 -0.72 -21.92
C LEU A 617 -7.39 -1.75 -21.10
N ARG A 618 -6.71 -2.77 -20.61
CA ARG A 618 -7.29 -3.82 -19.78
C ARG A 618 -7.01 -3.59 -18.30
N ALA A 619 -8.08 -3.68 -17.52
CA ALA A 619 -8.05 -3.54 -16.06
C ALA A 619 -9.05 -4.50 -15.41
N LYS A 620 -8.91 -4.70 -14.10
CA LYS A 620 -9.91 -5.39 -13.28
C LYS A 620 -11.21 -4.59 -13.28
N VAL A 621 -12.34 -5.29 -13.37
CA VAL A 621 -13.65 -4.69 -13.22
C VAL A 621 -13.90 -4.38 -11.74
N ASN A 622 -14.21 -3.12 -11.45
CA ASN A 622 -14.78 -2.64 -10.20
C ASN A 622 -16.13 -1.94 -10.50
N ASP A 623 -16.84 -1.51 -9.46
CA ASP A 623 -18.17 -0.89 -9.60
C ASP A 623 -18.12 0.36 -10.50
N TYR A 624 -17.05 1.15 -10.41
CA TYR A 624 -16.84 2.33 -11.25
C TYR A 624 -16.78 1.96 -12.75
N ILE A 625 -15.91 1.01 -13.12
CA ILE A 625 -15.78 0.56 -14.51
C ILE A 625 -17.06 -0.12 -14.99
N ALA A 626 -17.71 -0.95 -14.16
CA ALA A 626 -18.96 -1.61 -14.52
C ALA A 626 -20.07 -0.60 -14.87
N ARG A 627 -20.20 0.50 -14.11
CA ARG A 627 -21.17 1.58 -14.39
C ARG A 627 -20.93 2.26 -15.74
N TRP A 628 -19.67 2.47 -16.10
CA TRP A 628 -19.30 3.08 -17.39
C TRP A 628 -19.52 2.13 -18.56
N GLU A 629 -19.09 0.87 -18.44
CA GLU A 629 -19.23 -0.13 -19.51
C GLU A 629 -20.70 -0.49 -19.78
N ALA A 630 -21.62 -0.22 -18.84
CA ALA A 630 -23.06 -0.30 -19.06
C ALA A 630 -23.60 0.83 -19.99
N GLN A 631 -22.80 1.84 -20.31
CA GLN A 631 -23.18 3.03 -21.10
C GLN A 631 -22.20 3.29 -22.26
N PRO A 632 -22.01 2.35 -23.19
CA PRO A 632 -20.98 2.45 -24.24
C PRO A 632 -21.17 3.65 -25.18
N GLU A 633 -22.40 4.08 -25.41
CA GLU A 633 -22.69 5.26 -26.23
C GLU A 633 -22.16 6.56 -25.60
N LYS A 634 -22.23 6.69 -24.27
CA LYS A 634 -21.69 7.87 -23.56
C LYS A 634 -20.16 7.88 -23.59
N ILE A 635 -19.52 6.71 -23.42
CA ILE A 635 -18.07 6.58 -23.58
C ILE A 635 -17.66 7.04 -24.99
N LYS A 636 -18.38 6.58 -26.01
CA LYS A 636 -18.12 6.97 -27.39
C LYS A 636 -18.31 8.47 -27.61
N GLU A 637 -19.40 9.05 -27.13
CA GLU A 637 -19.67 10.49 -27.25
C GLU A 637 -18.55 11.34 -26.66
N LEU A 638 -18.11 11.06 -25.42
CA LEU A 638 -17.04 11.80 -24.77
C LEU A 638 -15.71 11.65 -25.50
N THR A 639 -15.35 10.42 -25.85
CA THR A 639 -14.07 10.16 -26.54
C THR A 639 -14.04 10.74 -27.96
N ASP A 640 -15.18 10.81 -28.66
CA ASP A 640 -15.33 11.49 -29.95
C ASP A 640 -15.20 13.02 -29.82
N LYS A 641 -15.48 13.60 -28.64
CA LYS A 641 -15.19 14.99 -28.28
C LYS A 641 -13.76 15.20 -27.79
N GLY A 642 -12.98 14.13 -27.61
CA GLY A 642 -11.61 14.18 -27.08
C GLY A 642 -11.53 14.20 -25.55
N ILE A 643 -12.65 13.97 -24.87
CA ILE A 643 -12.75 13.95 -23.41
C ILE A 643 -12.57 12.50 -22.94
N VAL A 644 -11.73 12.30 -21.94
CA VAL A 644 -11.54 10.98 -21.31
C VAL A 644 -12.61 10.82 -20.22
N PRO A 645 -13.40 9.73 -20.20
CA PRO A 645 -14.52 9.58 -19.26
C PRO A 645 -14.18 9.78 -17.78
N ILE A 646 -13.04 9.25 -17.32
CA ILE A 646 -12.64 9.49 -15.93
C ILE A 646 -12.27 10.93 -15.63
N MET A 647 -11.72 11.66 -16.61
CA MET A 647 -11.41 13.08 -16.44
C MET A 647 -12.68 13.92 -16.40
N ASP A 648 -13.69 13.57 -17.21
CA ASP A 648 -15.02 14.18 -17.15
C ASP A 648 -15.64 14.02 -15.75
N ASP A 649 -15.61 12.81 -15.19
CA ASP A 649 -16.12 12.56 -13.83
C ASP A 649 -15.35 13.33 -12.75
N ILE A 650 -14.02 13.42 -12.86
CA ILE A 650 -13.17 14.17 -11.92
C ILE A 650 -13.46 15.67 -12.01
N GLU A 651 -13.56 16.22 -13.22
CA GLU A 651 -13.86 17.64 -13.45
C GLU A 651 -15.27 18.03 -12.97
N ASN A 652 -16.22 17.11 -13.08
CA ASN A 652 -17.59 17.30 -12.60
C ASN A 652 -17.81 16.83 -11.14
N GLU A 653 -16.74 16.55 -10.40
CA GLU A 653 -16.76 16.16 -8.98
C GLU A 653 -17.70 14.98 -8.66
N VAL A 654 -17.76 14.00 -9.56
CA VAL A 654 -18.59 12.80 -9.36
C VAL A 654 -18.08 11.99 -8.17
N GLU A 655 -18.99 11.63 -7.25
CA GLU A 655 -18.66 10.78 -6.10
C GLU A 655 -18.31 9.34 -6.54
N ASP A 656 -17.53 8.64 -5.72
CA ASP A 656 -17.16 7.22 -5.90
C ASP A 656 -16.38 6.91 -7.22
N VAL A 657 -15.49 7.81 -7.62
CA VAL A 657 -14.49 7.53 -8.68
C VAL A 657 -13.37 6.68 -8.08
N GLU A 658 -13.39 5.38 -8.38
CA GLU A 658 -12.38 4.42 -7.93
C GLU A 658 -11.54 3.92 -9.11
N MET A 659 -10.22 4.15 -9.04
CA MET A 659 -9.27 3.67 -10.03
C MET A 659 -9.17 2.13 -10.01
N PRO A 660 -9.42 1.44 -11.13
CA PRO A 660 -9.28 -0.01 -11.18
C PRO A 660 -7.80 -0.41 -11.21
N TYR A 661 -7.53 -1.64 -10.78
CA TYR A 661 -6.21 -2.24 -10.86
C TYR A 661 -5.91 -2.74 -12.27
N LEU A 662 -4.80 -2.30 -12.87
CA LEU A 662 -4.37 -2.77 -14.19
C LEU A 662 -3.82 -4.19 -14.09
N MET A 663 -4.40 -5.11 -14.85
CA MET A 663 -3.96 -6.50 -14.93
C MET A 663 -4.47 -7.15 -16.23
N GLY A 664 -3.75 -8.15 -16.71
CA GLY A 664 -4.16 -8.97 -17.85
C GLY A 664 -5.03 -10.14 -17.41
N GLN A 665 -5.66 -10.82 -18.37
CA GLN A 665 -6.53 -11.99 -18.12
C GLN A 665 -5.81 -13.15 -17.43
N VAL A 666 -4.48 -13.15 -17.49
CA VAL A 666 -3.64 -14.15 -16.85
C VAL A 666 -3.69 -14.11 -15.31
N CYS A 667 -4.31 -13.08 -14.72
CA CYS A 667 -4.62 -13.06 -13.29
C CYS A 667 -5.40 -14.31 -12.85
N GLY A 668 -6.29 -14.84 -13.70
CA GLY A 668 -7.07 -16.06 -13.41
C GLY A 668 -6.27 -17.35 -13.19
N VAL A 669 -4.95 -17.33 -13.39
CA VAL A 669 -4.04 -18.47 -13.11
C VAL A 669 -2.89 -18.11 -12.18
N ILE A 670 -2.84 -16.88 -11.66
CA ILE A 670 -1.83 -16.44 -10.71
C ILE A 670 -2.42 -16.59 -9.31
N ASN A 671 -1.86 -17.50 -8.50
CA ASN A 671 -2.47 -17.90 -7.22
C ASN A 671 -1.62 -17.56 -5.98
N ASP A 672 -0.50 -16.86 -6.17
CA ASP A 672 0.50 -16.60 -5.14
C ASP A 672 1.21 -15.26 -5.35
N ILE A 673 1.75 -14.69 -4.29
CA ILE A 673 2.71 -13.58 -4.33
C ILE A 673 4.07 -14.16 -3.99
N LYS A 674 5.06 -13.96 -4.87
CA LYS A 674 6.41 -14.55 -4.75
C LYS A 674 7.52 -13.54 -4.96
N PRO A 675 8.74 -13.77 -4.44
CA PRO A 675 9.91 -13.01 -4.87
C PRO A 675 10.09 -13.06 -6.39
N ALA A 676 10.44 -11.93 -7.02
CA ALA A 676 10.60 -11.83 -8.47
C ALA A 676 11.67 -12.82 -9.00
N ARG A 677 12.69 -13.10 -8.18
CA ARG A 677 13.69 -14.13 -8.46
C ARG A 677 13.07 -15.51 -8.64
N GLU A 678 12.22 -15.94 -7.72
CA GLU A 678 11.56 -17.24 -7.79
C GLU A 678 10.67 -17.35 -9.02
N ILE A 679 9.97 -16.27 -9.38
CA ILE A 679 9.16 -16.21 -10.61
C ILE A 679 10.05 -16.49 -11.84
N VAL A 680 11.21 -15.81 -11.96
CA VAL A 680 12.15 -16.02 -13.08
C VAL A 680 12.65 -17.46 -13.10
N GLU A 681 13.09 -17.99 -11.95
CA GLU A 681 13.64 -19.35 -11.85
C GLU A 681 12.58 -20.42 -12.18
N ASP A 682 11.34 -20.27 -11.69
CA ASP A 682 10.20 -21.15 -11.98
C ASP A 682 9.87 -21.13 -13.47
N MET A 683 9.77 -19.94 -14.07
CA MET A 683 9.51 -19.78 -15.51
C MET A 683 10.55 -20.50 -16.35
N ILE A 684 11.84 -20.39 -15.99
CA ILE A 684 12.92 -21.03 -16.74
C ILE A 684 12.91 -22.55 -16.57
N ARG A 685 12.77 -23.05 -15.35
CA ARG A 685 12.72 -24.49 -15.07
C ARG A 685 11.57 -25.16 -15.84
N GLN A 686 10.37 -24.58 -15.73
CA GLN A 686 9.17 -25.10 -16.40
C GLN A 686 9.26 -24.97 -17.93
N ALA A 687 9.86 -23.90 -18.46
CA ALA A 687 10.03 -23.74 -19.89
C ALA A 687 10.97 -24.80 -20.47
N VAL A 688 12.10 -25.06 -19.80
CA VAL A 688 13.06 -26.11 -20.21
C VAL A 688 12.39 -27.48 -20.15
N GLU A 689 11.60 -27.76 -19.11
CA GLU A 689 10.83 -29.00 -19.03
C GLU A 689 9.84 -29.14 -20.20
N ALA A 690 9.07 -28.09 -20.50
CA ALA A 690 8.10 -28.08 -21.59
C ALA A 690 8.76 -28.27 -22.97
N ILE A 691 9.89 -27.62 -23.20
CA ILE A 691 10.67 -27.75 -24.44
C ILE A 691 11.24 -29.16 -24.57
N ASN A 692 11.82 -29.72 -23.52
CA ASN A 692 12.34 -31.09 -23.53
C ASN A 692 11.24 -32.12 -23.76
N ARG A 693 10.06 -31.91 -23.16
CA ARG A 693 8.86 -32.72 -23.43
C ARG A 693 8.45 -32.62 -24.89
N GLY A 694 8.36 -31.41 -25.45
CA GLY A 694 8.06 -31.21 -26.87
C GLY A 694 9.07 -31.91 -27.80
N ARG A 695 10.36 -31.85 -27.46
CA ARG A 695 11.43 -32.56 -28.18
C ARG A 695 11.23 -34.08 -28.19
N SER A 696 10.71 -34.66 -27.10
CA SER A 696 10.46 -36.11 -27.03
C SER A 696 9.41 -36.60 -28.02
N TYR A 697 8.58 -35.71 -28.58
CA TYR A 697 7.60 -36.04 -29.62
C TYR A 697 8.21 -36.08 -31.03
N VAL A 698 9.46 -35.66 -31.21
CA VAL A 698 10.14 -35.65 -32.51
C VAL A 698 10.98 -36.92 -32.66
N GLU A 699 10.46 -37.92 -33.37
CA GLU A 699 11.26 -39.08 -33.79
C GLU A 699 12.12 -38.72 -35.01
N VAL A 700 13.45 -38.79 -34.86
CA VAL A 700 14.36 -38.78 -36.02
C VAL A 700 14.47 -40.21 -36.53
N ARG A 701 13.58 -40.61 -37.44
CA ARG A 701 13.77 -41.86 -38.18
C ARG A 701 14.89 -41.67 -39.19
N SER A 702 16.06 -42.21 -38.88
CA SER A 702 17.15 -42.39 -39.84
C SER A 702 16.62 -43.16 -41.04
N ARG A 703 16.59 -42.53 -42.22
CA ARG A 703 16.42 -43.25 -43.49
C ARG A 703 17.74 -43.96 -43.79
N LEU A 704 17.88 -45.19 -43.28
CA LEU A 704 18.86 -46.14 -43.80
C LEU A 704 18.40 -46.64 -45.16
#